data_AF-A0A937P8E5-F1
#
_entry.id   AF-A0A937P8E5-F1
#
_cell.length_a   1.000
_cell.length_b   1.000
_cell.length_c   1.000
_cell.angle_alpha   90.00
_cell.angle_beta   90.00
_cell.angle_gamma   90.00
#
_symmetry.space_group_name_H-M   'P 1'
#
loop_
_entity.id
_entity.type
_entity.pdbx_description
1 polymer ?
#
loop_
_entity_poly.entity_id
_entity_poly.type
_entity_poly.pdbx_seq_one_letter_code
_entity_poly.pdbx_strand_id
1 'polypeptide(L)'
;PALRMALQTREQHIKRERATSNICTAQALLASMAGMYGVYHGPDGLTRIAQQIHLLTTTLSKRLKELNYKVIHDQFFDTLRIHLPDGVTVKDLERNALARDINLYYIDKQSVQLSLDETTTLDDLHTLLEIFAVPVKGKTGVLEQVAKGDIHDGIKRTSDFMTQDVFHRYRSETELMRYIKKLERKDISLTHSMISLGSCTMKLNAAVEMLPLSWPEFANLHPFVPLNQAEGYQELINDLAKDLKTITGFDEISFMPNSGASGEYTGLIVIRAYHQSRGDHNRDVCLIPASAHGTNPASAVMAGMKVIVVDCDEKGNINLDCLASLAKEHKDNLGAFMITYPSTHGVFEEEVRKMIDVIHEYGGQVYMDGANMNAQVGLTNPAVIGADVCHLNLHKTFAIPHGGGGPGMGPIAVAGHLVEFLPAHPVIATGGINGIPAVSGSPWGSASILTISHAYIKLMGGEGLTYATKMAILNANYLASSLGEHYDILYKGKNGFVGHEMILECRNFKELANITEADIAKRLMDFGFHAPTLSFPVHGTLMVEPTESESLGELDRFISALVAIHKEIMDIKNGKSDPNDNPLKNSPHTQLEVTRDDWPHPYTRKQAAFPLKWVEENKFWPAVGRVDDAYGDRNLVCTCLPTDAYKK
;
A
#
# COMPACT_ATOMS: atom_id res chain seq x y z
N PRO A 1 -13.58 23.77 9.36
CA PRO A 1 -13.61 22.73 8.31
C PRO A 1 -12.65 21.60 8.68
N ALA A 2 -12.93 20.36 8.28
CA ALA A 2 -12.11 19.17 8.52
C ALA A 2 -11.97 18.36 7.21
N LEU A 3 -10.96 17.49 7.14
CA LEU A 3 -10.73 16.61 5.98
C LEU A 3 -11.18 15.18 6.30
N ARG A 4 -11.65 14.45 5.28
CA ARG A 4 -11.92 13.00 5.32
C ARG A 4 -11.74 12.38 3.93
N MET A 5 -11.62 11.06 3.88
CA MET A 5 -11.78 10.30 2.63
C MET A 5 -13.24 10.39 2.16
N ALA A 6 -13.48 10.91 0.95
CA ALA A 6 -14.82 11.19 0.41
C ALA A 6 -15.26 10.15 -0.65
N LEU A 7 -16.57 9.97 -0.79
CA LEU A 7 -17.20 9.05 -1.75
C LEU A 7 -16.65 7.62 -1.63
N GLN A 8 -16.48 7.12 -0.40
CA GLN A 8 -15.87 5.81 -0.12
C GLN A 8 -16.68 4.63 -0.70
N THR A 9 -17.95 4.83 -1.05
CA THR A 9 -18.79 3.82 -1.73
C THR A 9 -18.26 3.41 -3.10
N ARG A 10 -17.24 4.07 -3.65
CA ARG A 10 -16.54 3.64 -4.87
C ARG A 10 -15.55 2.50 -4.62
N GLU A 11 -15.11 2.33 -3.39
CA GLU A 11 -13.94 1.52 -3.04
C GLU A 11 -14.32 0.06 -2.72
N GLN A 12 -13.30 -0.80 -2.79
CA GLN A 12 -13.42 -2.25 -2.66
C GLN A 12 -14.06 -2.70 -1.35
N HIS A 13 -13.80 -2.00 -0.24
CA HIS A 13 -14.27 -2.41 1.09
C HIS A 13 -15.78 -2.22 1.28
N ILE A 14 -16.43 -1.42 0.43
CA ILE A 14 -17.90 -1.24 0.42
C ILE A 14 -18.52 -1.96 -0.76
N LYS A 15 -18.01 -1.72 -1.99
CA LYS A 15 -18.66 -2.18 -3.22
C LYS A 15 -18.14 -3.50 -3.78
N ARG A 16 -17.07 -4.07 -3.23
CA ARG A 16 -16.56 -5.41 -3.58
C ARG A 16 -16.42 -5.57 -5.10
N GLU A 17 -17.07 -6.55 -5.72
CA GLU A 17 -17.06 -6.80 -7.17
C GLU A 17 -17.57 -5.62 -8.03
N ARG A 18 -18.30 -4.67 -7.44
CA ARG A 18 -18.84 -3.47 -8.10
C ARG A 18 -18.02 -2.20 -7.83
N ALA A 19 -16.86 -2.33 -7.19
CA ALA A 19 -15.97 -1.21 -6.93
C ALA A 19 -15.39 -0.66 -8.25
N THR A 20 -14.93 0.60 -8.23
CA THR A 20 -14.32 1.21 -9.42
C THR A 20 -12.95 0.63 -9.76
N SER A 21 -12.30 -0.02 -8.78
CA SER A 21 -11.00 -0.67 -8.89
C SER A 21 -10.82 -1.61 -7.69
N ASN A 22 -9.88 -2.55 -7.79
CA ASN A 22 -9.45 -3.40 -6.68
C ASN A 22 -8.43 -2.70 -5.75
N ILE A 23 -7.95 -1.49 -6.08
CA ILE A 23 -6.93 -0.80 -5.29
C ILE A 23 -7.34 -0.63 -3.81
N CYS A 24 -6.40 -0.88 -2.90
CA CYS A 24 -6.54 -0.67 -1.46
C CYS A 24 -5.34 0.14 -0.94
N THR A 25 -4.21 -0.51 -0.67
CA THR A 25 -2.92 0.19 -0.44
C THR A 25 -2.47 0.86 -1.74
N ALA A 26 -2.14 2.14 -1.66
CA ALA A 26 -1.68 2.96 -2.77
C ALA A 26 -0.24 3.47 -2.54
N GLN A 27 0.00 4.77 -2.66
CA GLN A 27 1.32 5.42 -2.54
C GLN A 27 1.24 6.71 -1.71
N ALA A 28 0.51 6.67 -0.58
CA ALA A 28 0.16 7.86 0.21
C ALA A 28 1.38 8.66 0.73
N LEU A 29 2.41 7.97 1.21
CA LEU A 29 3.65 8.63 1.67
C LEU A 29 4.35 9.35 0.53
N LEU A 30 4.49 8.70 -0.64
CA LEU A 30 5.13 9.28 -1.82
C LEU A 30 4.31 10.45 -2.39
N ALA A 31 2.98 10.37 -2.36
CA ALA A 31 2.10 11.48 -2.73
C ALA A 31 2.27 12.67 -1.77
N SER A 32 2.44 12.42 -0.48
CA SER A 32 2.73 13.46 0.51
C SER A 32 4.11 14.09 0.28
N MET A 33 5.13 13.30 -0.05
CA MET A 33 6.46 13.81 -0.41
C MET A 33 6.40 14.69 -1.66
N ALA A 34 5.69 14.28 -2.71
CA ALA A 34 5.49 15.08 -3.91
C ALA A 34 4.70 16.38 -3.61
N GLY A 35 3.70 16.31 -2.73
CA GLY A 35 2.98 17.48 -2.22
C GLY A 35 3.91 18.47 -1.49
N MET A 36 4.81 17.96 -0.65
CA MET A 36 5.82 18.77 0.05
C MET A 36 6.84 19.38 -0.89
N TYR A 37 7.28 18.65 -1.93
CA TYR A 37 8.12 19.20 -3.00
C TYR A 37 7.41 20.36 -3.70
N GLY A 38 6.12 20.21 -4.00
CA GLY A 38 5.28 21.30 -4.53
C GLY A 38 5.15 22.49 -3.58
N VAL A 39 4.98 22.27 -2.28
CA VAL A 39 4.91 23.33 -1.26
C VAL A 39 6.24 24.10 -1.15
N TYR A 40 7.36 23.38 -1.15
CA TYR A 40 8.68 23.95 -0.99
C TYR A 40 9.16 24.71 -2.22
N HIS A 41 8.89 24.20 -3.42
CA HIS A 41 9.31 24.81 -4.70
C HIS A 41 8.28 25.70 -5.36
N GLY A 42 6.97 25.47 -5.15
CA GLY A 42 5.87 26.34 -5.58
C GLY A 42 5.91 26.69 -7.07
N PRO A 43 5.10 27.63 -7.54
CA PRO A 43 5.03 27.91 -8.97
C PRO A 43 6.36 28.43 -9.53
N ASP A 44 7.04 29.34 -8.84
CA ASP A 44 8.28 29.96 -9.34
C ASP A 44 9.46 28.98 -9.37
N GLY A 45 9.63 28.18 -8.31
CA GLY A 45 10.73 27.21 -8.22
C GLY A 45 10.54 26.05 -9.20
N LEU A 46 9.33 25.52 -9.33
CA LEU A 46 9.03 24.48 -10.32
C LEU A 46 9.19 25.01 -11.75
N THR A 47 8.77 26.24 -12.01
CA THR A 47 9.00 26.89 -13.31
C THR A 47 10.50 27.04 -13.59
N ARG A 48 11.28 27.47 -12.61
CA ARG A 48 12.74 27.60 -12.75
C ARG A 48 13.41 26.25 -13.04
N ILE A 49 13.04 25.19 -12.32
CA ILE A 49 13.57 23.83 -12.52
C ILE A 49 13.22 23.34 -13.93
N ALA A 50 11.95 23.41 -14.31
CA ALA A 50 11.50 22.99 -15.63
C ALA A 50 12.17 23.79 -16.77
N GLN A 51 12.31 25.10 -16.60
CA GLN A 51 13.02 25.94 -17.56
C GLN A 51 14.49 25.55 -17.66
N GLN A 52 15.18 25.32 -16.55
CA GLN A 52 16.60 24.93 -16.56
C GLN A 52 16.80 23.62 -17.33
N ILE A 53 16.00 22.59 -17.03
CA ILE A 53 16.02 21.30 -17.75
C ILE A 53 15.81 21.52 -19.26
N HIS A 54 14.80 22.30 -19.63
CA HIS A 54 14.50 22.58 -21.03
C HIS A 54 15.61 23.37 -21.74
N LEU A 55 16.22 24.35 -21.07
CA LEU A 55 17.32 25.15 -21.63
C LEU A 55 18.58 24.29 -21.86
N LEU A 56 18.92 23.41 -20.92
CA LEU A 56 20.01 22.45 -21.09
C LEU A 56 19.74 21.49 -22.25
N THR A 57 18.52 20.97 -22.34
CA THR A 57 18.11 20.07 -23.44
C THR A 57 18.14 20.77 -24.80
N THR A 58 17.70 22.04 -24.86
CA THR A 58 17.77 22.86 -26.07
C THR A 58 19.22 23.14 -26.48
N THR A 59 20.09 23.37 -25.50
CA THR A 59 21.53 23.55 -25.73
C THR A 59 22.13 22.26 -26.31
N LEU A 60 21.85 21.11 -25.70
CA LEU A 60 22.28 19.80 -26.19
C LEU A 60 21.84 19.58 -27.64
N SER A 61 20.55 19.79 -27.93
CA SER A 61 19.98 19.63 -29.26
C SER A 61 20.70 20.47 -30.32
N LYS A 62 20.95 21.76 -30.04
CA LYS A 62 21.67 22.65 -30.97
C LYS A 62 23.10 22.19 -31.24
N ARG A 63 23.83 21.83 -30.17
CA ARG A 63 25.22 21.36 -30.28
C ARG A 63 25.33 20.01 -30.98
N LEU A 64 24.37 19.11 -30.79
CA LEU A 64 24.30 17.85 -31.54
C LEU A 64 24.07 18.09 -33.04
N LYS A 65 23.21 19.05 -33.40
CA LYS A 65 23.02 19.45 -34.81
C LYS A 65 24.30 19.99 -35.44
N GLU A 66 25.11 20.76 -34.70
CA GLU A 66 26.43 21.25 -35.15
C GLU A 66 27.45 20.10 -35.35
N LEU A 67 27.29 18.99 -34.62
CA LEU A 67 28.07 17.76 -34.80
C LEU A 67 27.52 16.85 -35.92
N ASN A 68 26.60 17.36 -36.74
CA ASN A 68 25.91 16.65 -37.83
C ASN A 68 24.99 15.49 -37.38
N TYR A 69 24.57 15.45 -36.11
CA TYR A 69 23.50 14.55 -35.69
C TYR A 69 22.13 15.13 -36.02
N LYS A 70 21.18 14.27 -36.38
CA LYS A 70 19.80 14.67 -36.66
C LYS A 70 18.93 14.44 -35.44
N VAL A 71 18.57 15.52 -34.74
CA VAL A 71 17.50 15.48 -33.73
C VAL A 71 16.16 15.39 -34.46
N ILE A 72 15.38 14.35 -34.17
CA ILE A 72 14.19 13.98 -34.96
C ILE A 72 13.02 14.94 -34.72
N HIS A 73 12.88 15.45 -33.50
CA HIS A 73 11.77 16.33 -33.12
C HIS A 73 12.26 17.75 -32.89
N ASP A 74 11.54 18.73 -33.43
CA ASP A 74 11.85 20.15 -33.26
C ASP A 74 11.28 20.73 -31.96
N GLN A 75 10.32 20.05 -31.33
CA GLN A 75 9.70 20.43 -30.06
C GLN A 75 9.85 19.30 -29.06
N PHE A 76 10.34 19.62 -27.88
CA PHE A 76 10.63 18.69 -26.79
C PHE A 76 10.70 19.45 -25.47
N PHE A 77 10.55 18.73 -24.35
CA PHE A 77 10.81 19.27 -23.02
C PHE A 77 12.25 18.96 -22.60
N ASP A 78 12.51 17.71 -22.23
CA ASP A 78 13.76 17.21 -21.64
C ASP A 78 14.40 16.05 -22.42
N THR A 79 13.70 15.52 -23.42
CA THR A 79 14.01 14.25 -24.07
C THR A 79 14.28 14.46 -25.56
N LEU A 80 15.40 13.92 -26.04
CA LEU A 80 15.81 13.99 -27.44
C LEU A 80 15.90 12.59 -28.05
N ARG A 81 15.29 12.41 -29.22
CA ARG A 81 15.56 11.28 -30.12
C ARG A 81 16.50 11.72 -31.23
N ILE A 82 17.63 11.04 -31.34
CA ILE A 82 18.77 11.43 -32.16
C ILE A 82 19.03 10.32 -33.18
N HIS A 83 18.93 10.64 -34.46
CA HIS A 83 19.32 9.75 -35.56
C HIS A 83 20.82 9.92 -35.84
N LEU A 84 21.51 8.78 -35.98
CA LEU A 84 22.95 8.72 -36.13
C LEU A 84 23.36 9.04 -37.58
N PRO A 85 24.47 9.78 -37.80
CA PRO A 85 25.00 10.00 -39.14
C PRO A 85 25.62 8.72 -39.72
N ASP A 86 25.78 8.70 -41.05
CA ASP A 86 26.42 7.58 -41.75
C ASP A 86 27.82 7.29 -41.19
N GLY A 87 28.10 6.00 -40.94
CA GLY A 87 29.38 5.54 -40.41
C GLY A 87 29.50 5.56 -38.88
N VAL A 88 28.51 6.10 -38.15
CA VAL A 88 28.43 6.00 -36.69
C VAL A 88 27.41 4.93 -36.31
N THR A 89 27.81 3.98 -35.47
CA THR A 89 26.90 2.94 -34.97
C THR A 89 26.45 3.23 -33.54
N VAL A 90 25.31 2.66 -33.16
CA VAL A 90 24.84 2.68 -31.76
C VAL A 90 25.90 2.14 -30.80
N LYS A 91 26.63 1.09 -31.19
CA LYS A 91 27.71 0.50 -30.39
C LYS A 91 28.87 1.45 -30.13
N ASP A 92 29.16 2.36 -31.07
CA ASP A 92 30.21 3.36 -30.86
C ASP A 92 29.82 4.35 -29.77
N LEU A 93 28.56 4.81 -29.78
CA LEU A 93 28.03 5.67 -28.72
C LEU A 93 27.92 4.94 -27.40
N GLU A 94 27.42 3.70 -27.41
CA GLU A 94 27.28 2.88 -26.20
C GLU A 94 28.62 2.69 -25.50
N ARG A 95 29.67 2.29 -26.23
CA ARG A 95 31.02 2.17 -25.67
C ARG A 95 31.51 3.49 -25.08
N ASN A 96 31.28 4.62 -25.77
CA ASN A 96 31.75 5.92 -25.31
C ASN A 96 30.99 6.45 -24.09
N ALA A 97 29.68 6.16 -24.01
CA ALA A 97 28.82 6.51 -22.89
C ALA A 97 29.16 5.69 -21.66
N LEU A 98 29.32 4.37 -21.82
CA LEU A 98 29.73 3.47 -20.73
C LEU A 98 31.15 3.78 -20.21
N ALA A 99 32.07 4.26 -21.07
CA ALA A 99 33.38 4.72 -20.62
C ALA A 99 33.34 5.98 -19.73
N ARG A 100 32.17 6.60 -19.57
CA ARG A 100 31.89 7.77 -18.75
C ARG A 100 30.75 7.51 -17.75
N ASP A 101 30.40 6.24 -17.52
CA ASP A 101 29.33 5.82 -16.61
C ASP A 101 27.95 6.44 -16.92
N ILE A 102 27.66 6.69 -18.21
CA ILE A 102 26.38 7.22 -18.69
C ILE A 102 25.59 6.14 -19.43
N ASN A 103 24.31 6.02 -19.09
CA ASN A 103 23.35 5.19 -19.81
C ASN A 103 22.52 6.03 -20.78
N LEU A 104 22.30 5.52 -21.99
CA LEU A 104 21.39 6.08 -22.98
C LEU A 104 20.34 5.02 -23.36
N TYR A 105 19.22 5.44 -23.95
CA TYR A 105 18.21 4.52 -24.45
C TYR A 105 18.43 4.20 -25.93
N TYR A 106 18.78 2.95 -26.22
CA TYR A 106 19.08 2.46 -27.57
C TYR A 106 17.82 1.85 -28.21
N ILE A 107 16.98 2.70 -28.81
CA ILE A 107 15.66 2.29 -29.33
C ILE A 107 15.72 1.39 -30.56
N ASP A 108 16.68 1.62 -31.46
CA ASP A 108 16.89 0.84 -32.67
C ASP A 108 18.36 0.94 -33.13
N LYS A 109 18.71 0.37 -34.29
CA LYS A 109 20.09 0.33 -34.80
C LYS A 109 20.63 1.67 -35.32
N GLN A 110 19.77 2.68 -35.49
CA GLN A 110 20.11 3.94 -36.14
C GLN A 110 19.71 5.18 -35.32
N SER A 111 19.16 4.99 -34.12
CA SER A 111 18.81 6.10 -33.25
C SER A 111 19.02 5.79 -31.77
N VAL A 112 19.33 6.84 -31.04
CA VAL A 112 19.51 6.84 -29.59
C VAL A 112 18.58 7.90 -29.01
N GLN A 113 18.07 7.65 -27.82
CA GLN A 113 17.28 8.59 -27.06
C GLN A 113 17.93 8.85 -25.70
N LEU A 114 17.79 10.07 -25.22
CA LEU A 114 18.23 10.47 -23.88
C LEU A 114 17.24 11.48 -23.31
N SER A 115 17.16 11.51 -21.99
CA SER A 115 16.36 12.45 -21.22
C SER A 115 17.27 13.11 -20.20
N LEU A 116 17.23 14.44 -20.12
CA LEU A 116 17.86 15.20 -19.04
C LEU A 116 16.88 15.38 -17.88
N ASP A 117 17.39 15.73 -16.71
CA ASP A 117 16.57 15.91 -15.52
C ASP A 117 17.12 17.02 -14.61
N GLU A 118 16.52 17.19 -13.43
CA GLU A 118 16.88 18.24 -12.46
C GLU A 118 18.34 18.17 -12.00
N THR A 119 18.96 16.99 -12.03
CA THR A 119 20.35 16.78 -11.57
C THR A 119 21.39 17.21 -12.59
N THR A 120 20.98 17.39 -13.86
CA THR A 120 21.89 17.67 -14.97
C THR A 120 22.57 19.04 -14.84
N THR A 121 23.91 19.04 -14.90
CA THR A 121 24.75 20.22 -14.87
C THR A 121 25.33 20.56 -16.26
N LEU A 122 26.03 21.70 -16.37
CA LEU A 122 26.78 22.03 -17.59
C LEU A 122 27.95 21.07 -17.85
N ASP A 123 28.54 20.50 -16.80
CA ASP A 123 29.63 19.54 -16.90
C ASP A 123 29.10 18.19 -17.43
N ASP A 124 27.93 17.76 -16.97
CA ASP A 124 27.24 16.58 -17.52
C ASP A 124 26.90 16.80 -19.00
N LEU A 125 26.44 18.00 -19.35
CA LEU A 125 26.15 18.37 -20.73
C LEU A 125 27.41 18.33 -21.62
N HIS A 126 28.54 18.82 -21.12
CA HIS A 126 29.82 18.73 -21.83
C HIS A 126 30.24 17.26 -22.02
N THR A 127 30.11 16.46 -20.97
CA THR A 127 30.39 15.01 -20.99
C THR A 127 29.52 14.29 -22.03
N LEU A 128 28.22 14.60 -22.08
CA LEU A 128 27.31 14.11 -23.13
C LEU A 128 27.80 14.53 -24.51
N LEU A 129 28.16 15.79 -24.74
CA LEU A 129 28.66 16.22 -26.05
C LEU A 129 29.93 15.50 -26.47
N GLU A 130 30.84 15.20 -25.54
CA GLU A 130 32.03 14.41 -25.85
C GLU A 130 31.68 12.99 -26.33
N ILE A 131 30.70 12.34 -25.70
CA ILE A 131 30.22 11.01 -26.11
C ILE A 131 29.80 11.03 -27.59
N PHE A 132 29.07 12.07 -28.00
CA PHE A 132 28.61 12.23 -29.38
C PHE A 132 29.69 12.77 -30.32
N ALA A 133 30.65 13.56 -29.86
CA ALA A 133 31.69 14.14 -30.71
C ALA A 133 32.76 13.12 -31.15
N VAL A 134 33.10 12.15 -30.30
CA VAL A 134 34.17 11.17 -30.58
C VAL A 134 33.93 10.35 -31.86
N PRO A 135 32.76 9.72 -32.09
CA PRO A 135 32.54 8.90 -33.29
C PRO A 135 32.63 9.69 -34.61
N VAL A 136 32.28 10.98 -34.58
CA VAL A 136 32.31 11.88 -35.74
C VAL A 136 33.61 12.70 -35.85
N LYS A 137 34.59 12.47 -34.95
CA LYS A 137 35.82 13.28 -34.82
C LYS A 137 35.53 14.78 -34.72
N GLY A 138 34.42 15.13 -34.08
CA GLY A 138 33.97 16.49 -33.88
C GLY A 138 34.70 17.18 -32.72
N LYS A 139 34.53 18.50 -32.61
CA LYS A 139 35.01 19.29 -31.47
C LYS A 139 33.81 19.81 -30.70
N THR A 140 33.80 19.61 -29.38
CA THR A 140 32.70 20.03 -28.51
C THR A 140 32.72 21.53 -28.22
N GLY A 141 33.90 22.18 -28.24
CA GLY A 141 34.06 23.57 -27.84
C GLY A 141 33.76 23.82 -26.36
N VAL A 142 33.94 25.05 -25.88
CA VAL A 142 33.59 25.42 -24.50
C VAL A 142 32.10 25.78 -24.42
N LEU A 143 31.41 25.22 -23.43
CA LEU A 143 30.01 25.56 -23.09
C LEU A 143 29.98 26.62 -21.99
N GLU A 144 30.04 27.89 -22.36
CA GLU A 144 30.00 28.99 -21.37
C GLU A 144 28.56 29.48 -21.08
N GLN A 145 27.61 29.21 -21.98
CA GLN A 145 26.22 29.70 -21.88
C GLN A 145 25.21 28.67 -22.40
N VAL A 146 24.04 28.65 -21.77
CA VAL A 146 22.88 27.89 -22.25
C VAL A 146 22.19 28.62 -23.39
N ALA A 147 21.66 27.85 -24.34
CA ALA A 147 20.85 28.37 -25.43
C ALA A 147 19.53 28.96 -24.93
N LYS A 148 18.96 29.89 -25.70
CA LYS A 148 17.56 30.31 -25.51
C LYS A 148 16.62 29.13 -25.77
N GLY A 149 15.64 28.96 -24.89
CA GLY A 149 14.57 27.97 -25.00
C GLY A 149 13.69 28.25 -26.21
N ASP A 150 13.07 27.18 -26.73
CA ASP A 150 12.41 27.20 -28.04
C ASP A 150 11.10 26.39 -27.99
N ILE A 151 10.22 26.79 -27.06
CA ILE A 151 8.86 26.25 -26.97
C ILE A 151 7.96 27.11 -27.84
N HIS A 152 7.31 26.49 -28.82
CA HIS A 152 6.36 27.14 -29.70
C HIS A 152 5.20 27.79 -28.92
N ASP A 153 4.84 29.02 -29.28
CA ASP A 153 3.81 29.81 -28.60
C ASP A 153 2.47 29.07 -28.49
N GLY A 154 2.12 28.22 -29.47
CA GLY A 154 0.89 27.44 -29.46
C GLY A 154 0.80 26.35 -28.37
N ILE A 155 1.92 25.95 -27.76
CA ILE A 155 1.97 24.93 -26.68
C ILE A 155 2.59 25.46 -25.38
N LYS A 156 2.96 26.74 -25.35
CA LYS A 156 3.50 27.39 -24.15
C LYS A 156 2.38 27.63 -23.15
N ARG A 157 2.55 27.13 -21.92
CA ARG A 157 1.59 27.36 -20.82
C ARG A 157 1.49 28.86 -20.50
N THR A 158 0.27 29.38 -20.45
CA THR A 158 -0.04 30.76 -20.06
C THR A 158 -0.89 30.87 -18.79
N SER A 159 -1.49 29.77 -18.33
CA SER A 159 -2.32 29.73 -17.13
C SER A 159 -1.47 29.61 -15.85
N ASP A 160 -1.84 30.36 -14.82
CA ASP A 160 -1.29 30.24 -13.47
C ASP A 160 -1.54 28.84 -12.86
N PHE A 161 -0.75 28.49 -11.85
CA PHE A 161 -0.90 27.26 -11.07
C PHE A 161 -0.35 27.40 -9.66
N MET A 162 -0.75 26.49 -8.77
CA MET A 162 -0.34 26.53 -7.36
C MET A 162 -0.63 27.89 -6.68
N THR A 163 -1.73 28.55 -7.06
CA THR A 163 -2.08 29.90 -6.62
C THR A 163 -2.54 30.00 -5.16
N GLN A 164 -2.60 28.88 -4.45
CA GLN A 164 -3.06 28.82 -3.07
C GLN A 164 -1.92 29.13 -2.10
N ASP A 165 -2.22 29.85 -1.02
CA ASP A 165 -1.25 30.30 -0.01
C ASP A 165 -0.28 29.20 0.46
N VAL A 166 -0.72 27.94 0.56
CA VAL A 166 0.13 26.82 1.01
C VAL A 166 1.39 26.66 0.15
N PHE A 167 1.34 26.94 -1.15
CA PHE A 167 2.47 26.84 -2.08
C PHE A 167 3.39 28.06 -2.06
N HIS A 168 3.02 29.11 -1.33
CA HIS A 168 3.78 30.37 -1.25
C HIS A 168 4.36 30.62 0.15
N ARG A 169 3.87 29.93 1.20
CA ARG A 169 4.20 30.24 2.60
C ARG A 169 5.42 29.52 3.17
N TYR A 170 5.68 28.27 2.78
CA TYR A 170 6.65 27.41 3.46
C TYR A 170 7.92 27.22 2.62
N ARG A 171 8.63 28.33 2.40
CA ARG A 171 9.71 28.45 1.38
C ARG A 171 11.10 28.34 1.96
N SER A 172 11.26 28.67 3.24
CA SER A 172 12.48 28.38 3.98
C SER A 172 12.45 26.95 4.53
N GLU A 173 13.61 26.34 4.67
CA GLU A 173 13.73 24.99 5.28
C GLU A 173 13.10 24.96 6.68
N THR A 174 13.31 26.01 7.48
CA THR A 174 12.71 26.12 8.83
C THR A 174 11.18 26.15 8.80
N GLU A 175 10.58 26.87 7.85
CA GLU A 175 9.11 26.93 7.73
C GLU A 175 8.53 25.61 7.23
N LEU A 176 9.20 24.95 6.28
CA LEU A 176 8.79 23.63 5.80
C LEU A 176 8.85 22.60 6.93
N MET A 177 9.95 22.56 7.69
CA MET A 177 10.09 21.65 8.84
C MET A 177 9.01 21.87 9.90
N ARG A 178 8.68 23.14 10.19
CA ARG A 178 7.57 23.48 11.09
C ARG A 178 6.21 23.05 10.53
N TYR A 179 6.01 23.18 9.22
CA TYR A 179 4.77 22.76 8.56
C TYR A 179 4.60 21.23 8.60
N ILE A 180 5.64 20.46 8.24
CA ILE A 180 5.65 19.00 8.33
C ILE A 180 5.35 18.56 9.77
N LYS A 181 6.09 19.10 10.75
CA LYS A 181 5.87 18.76 12.17
C LYS A 181 4.47 19.16 12.67
N LYS A 182 3.90 20.27 12.16
CA LYS A 182 2.53 20.68 12.48
C LYS A 182 1.48 19.69 11.96
N LEU A 183 1.69 19.07 10.80
CA LEU A 183 0.81 18.05 10.27
C LEU A 183 0.99 16.73 11.02
N GLU A 184 2.25 16.28 11.18
CA GLU A 184 2.60 15.06 11.92
C GLU A 184 1.97 15.01 13.32
N ARG A 185 1.99 16.14 14.06
CA ARG A 185 1.39 16.22 15.40
C ARG A 185 -0.13 16.01 15.46
N LYS A 186 -0.82 16.00 14.33
CA LYS A 186 -2.27 15.75 14.26
C LYS A 186 -2.61 14.30 14.01
N ASP A 187 -1.62 13.50 13.59
CA ASP A 187 -1.82 12.14 13.15
C ASP A 187 -1.25 11.20 14.22
N ILE A 188 -2.11 10.36 14.77
CA ILE A 188 -1.66 9.31 15.69
C ILE A 188 -0.94 8.24 14.87
N SER A 189 0.14 7.70 15.43
CA SER A 189 1.01 6.74 14.77
C SER A 189 1.59 5.77 15.79
N LEU A 190 2.34 4.76 15.33
CA LEU A 190 3.01 3.77 16.17
C LEU A 190 4.05 4.37 17.14
N THR A 191 4.41 5.66 17.00
CA THR A 191 5.27 6.34 17.99
C THR A 191 4.49 6.82 19.23
N HIS A 192 3.16 6.70 19.23
CA HIS A 192 2.29 7.15 20.31
C HIS A 192 1.70 5.98 21.10
N SER A 193 1.10 5.02 20.41
CA SER A 193 0.40 3.86 20.98
C SER A 193 0.17 2.80 19.89
N MET A 194 -0.26 1.61 20.33
CA MET A 194 -0.72 0.53 19.47
C MET A 194 -1.86 1.00 18.57
N ILE A 195 -1.76 0.64 17.29
CA ILE A 195 -2.84 0.79 16.31
C ILE A 195 -3.35 -0.61 15.98
N SER A 196 -4.38 -1.08 16.68
CA SER A 196 -4.82 -2.49 16.62
C SER A 196 -5.77 -2.80 15.45
N LEU A 197 -5.45 -2.31 14.26
CA LEU A 197 -6.24 -2.53 13.05
C LEU A 197 -6.18 -3.99 12.60
N GLY A 198 -7.28 -4.72 12.73
CA GLY A 198 -7.45 -6.05 12.13
C GLY A 198 -7.19 -6.07 10.63
N SER A 199 -6.56 -7.15 10.15
CA SER A 199 -6.11 -7.39 8.78
C SER A 199 -5.07 -6.37 8.28
N CYS A 200 -4.39 -5.63 9.16
CA CYS A 200 -3.38 -4.65 8.78
C CYS A 200 -1.99 -4.98 9.30
N THR A 201 -1.86 -5.78 10.37
CA THR A 201 -0.59 -6.13 11.01
C THR A 201 0.30 -4.91 11.24
N MET A 202 -0.15 -4.02 12.13
CA MET A 202 0.56 -2.78 12.51
C MET A 202 1.78 -3.05 13.41
N LYS A 203 2.70 -3.89 12.93
CA LYS A 203 3.91 -4.29 13.66
C LYS A 203 5.01 -3.22 13.58
N LEU A 204 6.11 -3.46 14.28
CA LEU A 204 7.30 -2.63 14.22
C LEU A 204 7.83 -2.49 12.78
N ASN A 205 8.11 -1.26 12.37
CA ASN A 205 8.96 -0.94 11.23
C ASN A 205 10.32 -0.50 11.81
N ALA A 206 11.29 -1.40 11.90
CA ALA A 206 12.48 -1.15 12.70
C ALA A 206 13.40 -0.13 12.01
N ALA A 207 14.04 0.74 12.79
CA ALA A 207 14.94 1.77 12.25
C ALA A 207 16.03 1.17 11.35
N VAL A 208 16.62 0.04 11.75
CA VAL A 208 17.65 -0.68 10.98
C VAL A 208 17.14 -1.19 9.63
N GLU A 209 15.86 -1.56 9.53
CA GLU A 209 15.24 -2.03 8.28
C GLU A 209 14.98 -0.87 7.32
N MET A 210 14.80 0.35 7.83
CA MET A 210 14.56 1.57 7.03
C MET A 210 15.85 2.23 6.53
N LEU A 211 17.00 1.96 7.15
CA LEU A 211 18.28 2.62 6.79
C LEU A 211 18.63 2.53 5.30
N PRO A 212 18.47 1.37 4.62
CA PRO A 212 18.83 1.23 3.21
C PRO A 212 18.06 2.16 2.25
N LEU A 213 16.92 2.72 2.67
CA LEU A 213 16.16 3.67 1.86
C LEU A 213 16.92 4.98 1.60
N SER A 214 17.94 5.28 2.41
CA SER A 214 18.79 6.47 2.22
C SER A 214 20.10 6.17 1.47
N TRP A 215 20.35 4.90 1.10
CA TRP A 215 21.56 4.51 0.39
C TRP A 215 21.41 4.77 -1.11
N PRO A 216 22.27 5.60 -1.73
CA PRO A 216 22.20 5.89 -3.16
C PRO A 216 22.23 4.64 -4.04
N GLU A 217 22.92 3.59 -3.59
CA GLU A 217 23.04 2.29 -4.27
C GLU A 217 21.68 1.60 -4.48
N PHE A 218 20.66 1.93 -3.69
CA PHE A 218 19.28 1.48 -3.89
C PHE A 218 18.35 2.61 -4.34
N ALA A 219 18.49 3.81 -3.78
CA ALA A 219 17.57 4.91 -4.03
C ALA A 219 17.73 5.58 -5.41
N ASN A 220 18.93 5.56 -5.99
CA ASN A 220 19.28 6.37 -7.16
C ASN A 220 19.57 5.54 -8.43
N LEU A 221 19.10 4.30 -8.50
CA LEU A 221 19.18 3.48 -9.72
C LEU A 221 17.92 3.61 -10.57
N HIS A 222 18.09 3.92 -11.85
CA HIS A 222 16.99 3.88 -12.81
C HIS A 222 16.51 2.43 -13.00
N PRO A 223 15.20 2.14 -13.03
CA PRO A 223 14.67 0.76 -13.04
C PRO A 223 15.04 -0.06 -14.29
N PHE A 224 15.54 0.59 -15.35
CA PHE A 224 15.92 -0.04 -16.62
C PHE A 224 17.41 0.04 -16.94
N VAL A 225 18.27 0.21 -15.93
CA VAL A 225 19.72 0.07 -16.13
C VAL A 225 20.07 -1.33 -16.65
N PRO A 226 21.18 -1.48 -17.39
CA PRO A 226 21.78 -2.79 -17.66
C PRO A 226 21.95 -3.61 -16.38
N LEU A 227 21.64 -4.91 -16.42
CA LEU A 227 21.60 -5.76 -15.22
C LEU A 227 22.94 -5.86 -14.47
N ASN A 228 24.06 -5.72 -15.17
CA ASN A 228 25.39 -5.70 -14.57
C ASN A 228 25.65 -4.45 -13.70
N GLN A 229 24.82 -3.40 -13.81
CA GLN A 229 24.86 -2.23 -12.92
C GLN A 229 23.94 -2.39 -11.71
N ALA A 230 23.11 -3.44 -11.68
CA ALA A 230 22.12 -3.72 -10.65
C ALA A 230 22.36 -5.09 -9.99
N GLU A 231 23.60 -5.61 -10.00
CA GLU A 231 23.94 -6.92 -9.45
C GLU A 231 23.58 -7.02 -7.95
N GLY A 232 23.78 -5.96 -7.17
CA GLY A 232 23.37 -5.92 -5.77
C GLY A 232 21.85 -6.02 -5.58
N TYR A 233 21.06 -5.43 -6.49
CA TYR A 233 19.61 -5.65 -6.52
C TYR A 233 19.26 -7.08 -6.88
N GLN A 234 19.95 -7.68 -7.85
CA GLN A 234 19.71 -9.08 -8.23
C GLN A 234 20.02 -10.03 -7.07
N GLU A 235 21.12 -9.83 -6.35
CA GLU A 235 21.45 -10.60 -5.16
C GLU A 235 20.35 -10.47 -4.10
N LEU A 236 19.96 -9.24 -3.74
CA LEU A 236 18.91 -8.97 -2.75
C LEU A 236 17.57 -9.60 -3.12
N ILE A 237 17.15 -9.46 -4.38
CA ILE A 237 15.88 -10.01 -4.88
C ILE A 237 15.92 -11.54 -4.87
N ASN A 238 17.03 -12.16 -5.30
CA ASN A 238 17.18 -13.61 -5.31
C ASN A 238 17.21 -14.20 -3.89
N ASP A 239 17.88 -13.53 -2.96
CA ASP A 239 17.92 -13.92 -1.56
C ASP A 239 16.55 -13.82 -0.90
N LEU A 240 15.85 -12.71 -1.10
CA LEU A 240 14.49 -12.53 -0.62
C LEU A 240 13.53 -13.56 -1.26
N ALA A 241 13.67 -13.85 -2.56
CA ALA A 241 12.89 -14.88 -3.23
C ALA A 241 13.09 -16.24 -2.57
N LYS A 242 14.35 -16.64 -2.32
CA LYS A 242 14.68 -17.91 -1.68
C LYS A 242 14.07 -18.03 -0.28
N ASP A 243 14.15 -16.96 0.51
CA ASP A 243 13.59 -16.97 1.86
C ASP A 243 12.05 -17.03 1.82
N LEU A 244 11.40 -16.26 0.94
CA LEU A 244 9.94 -16.29 0.78
C LEU A 244 9.43 -17.63 0.22
N LYS A 245 10.18 -18.29 -0.68
CA LYS A 245 9.89 -19.66 -1.11
C LYS A 245 9.91 -20.63 0.06
N THR A 246 10.92 -20.53 0.92
CA THR A 246 11.02 -21.38 2.11
C THR A 246 9.86 -21.13 3.07
N ILE A 247 9.49 -19.87 3.30
CA ILE A 247 8.40 -19.47 4.19
C ILE A 247 7.04 -19.95 3.67
N THR A 248 6.81 -19.87 2.36
CA THR A 248 5.52 -20.18 1.74
C THR A 248 5.39 -21.62 1.26
N GLY A 249 6.51 -22.32 1.07
CA GLY A 249 6.60 -23.66 0.50
C GLY A 249 6.42 -23.73 -1.02
N PHE A 250 6.41 -22.57 -1.72
CA PHE A 250 6.22 -22.48 -3.17
C PHE A 250 7.53 -22.54 -3.97
N ASP A 251 7.41 -22.76 -5.28
CA ASP A 251 8.54 -23.00 -6.18
C ASP A 251 9.13 -21.72 -6.79
N GLU A 252 8.32 -20.68 -7.00
CA GLU A 252 8.82 -19.39 -7.52
C GLU A 252 8.08 -18.16 -6.99
N ILE A 253 8.77 -17.01 -6.95
CA ILE A 253 8.26 -15.69 -6.56
C ILE A 253 8.32 -14.72 -7.73
N SER A 254 7.27 -13.90 -7.90
CA SER A 254 7.34 -12.67 -8.70
C SER A 254 7.11 -11.44 -7.83
N PHE A 255 8.08 -10.52 -7.85
CA PHE A 255 8.01 -9.22 -7.17
C PHE A 255 7.42 -8.10 -8.03
N MET A 256 6.94 -8.38 -9.24
CA MET A 256 6.36 -7.34 -10.10
C MET A 256 5.14 -6.64 -9.47
N PRO A 257 4.19 -7.34 -8.80
CA PRO A 257 3.01 -6.68 -8.26
C PRO A 257 3.34 -5.79 -7.04
N ASN A 258 2.98 -4.52 -7.14
CA ASN A 258 3.34 -3.48 -6.17
C ASN A 258 2.29 -3.19 -5.08
N SER A 259 1.31 -4.09 -4.89
CA SER A 259 0.34 -4.06 -3.79
C SER A 259 -0.33 -5.41 -3.64
N GLY A 260 -0.97 -5.70 -2.50
CA GLY A 260 -1.67 -6.97 -2.30
C GLY A 260 -2.76 -7.24 -3.35
N ALA A 261 -3.59 -6.22 -3.63
CA ALA A 261 -4.61 -6.29 -4.68
C ALA A 261 -4.01 -6.49 -6.09
N SER A 262 -2.83 -5.90 -6.38
CA SER A 262 -2.10 -6.19 -7.61
C SER A 262 -1.62 -7.64 -7.65
N GLY A 263 -1.19 -8.20 -6.51
CA GLY A 263 -0.84 -9.61 -6.37
C GLY A 263 -2.03 -10.56 -6.58
N GLU A 264 -3.22 -10.21 -6.07
CA GLU A 264 -4.47 -10.93 -6.38
C GLU A 264 -4.77 -10.97 -7.87
N TYR A 265 -4.83 -9.79 -8.50
CA TYR A 265 -5.04 -9.69 -9.94
C TYR A 265 -4.01 -10.51 -10.72
N THR A 266 -2.73 -10.39 -10.37
CA THR A 266 -1.64 -11.11 -11.04
C THR A 266 -1.79 -12.62 -10.89
N GLY A 267 -2.06 -13.13 -9.69
CA GLY A 267 -2.26 -14.56 -9.45
C GLY A 267 -3.45 -15.13 -10.21
N LEU A 268 -4.55 -14.38 -10.31
CA LEU A 268 -5.74 -14.80 -11.07
C LEU A 268 -5.48 -14.79 -12.59
N ILE A 269 -4.71 -13.83 -13.10
CA ILE A 269 -4.30 -13.83 -14.52
C ILE A 269 -3.33 -14.97 -14.82
N VAL A 270 -2.42 -15.31 -13.89
CA VAL A 270 -1.55 -16.50 -13.97
C VAL A 270 -2.38 -17.78 -14.03
N ILE A 271 -3.37 -17.95 -13.14
CA ILE A 271 -4.31 -19.08 -13.18
C ILE A 271 -5.05 -19.14 -14.52
N ARG A 272 -5.52 -17.99 -15.02
CA ARG A 272 -6.22 -17.91 -16.31
C ARG A 272 -5.32 -18.32 -17.47
N ALA A 273 -4.07 -17.89 -17.49
CA ALA A 273 -3.09 -18.27 -18.51
C ALA A 273 -2.81 -19.78 -18.47
N TYR A 274 -2.72 -20.37 -17.28
CA TYR A 274 -2.58 -21.81 -17.09
C TYR A 274 -3.78 -22.62 -17.59
N HIS A 275 -5.01 -22.16 -17.38
CA HIS A 275 -6.19 -22.81 -17.98
C HIS A 275 -6.17 -22.71 -19.50
N GLN A 276 -5.84 -21.53 -20.03
CA GLN A 276 -5.78 -21.31 -21.48
C GLN A 276 -4.70 -22.14 -22.17
N SER A 277 -3.54 -22.36 -21.54
CA SER A 277 -2.46 -23.18 -22.11
C SER A 277 -2.85 -24.66 -22.26
N ARG A 278 -3.83 -25.11 -21.48
CA ARG A 278 -4.39 -26.48 -21.52
C ARG A 278 -5.64 -26.61 -22.40
N GLY A 279 -6.07 -25.53 -23.05
CA GLY A 279 -7.28 -25.49 -23.88
C GLY A 279 -8.57 -25.20 -23.12
N ASP A 280 -8.51 -24.97 -21.81
CA ASP A 280 -9.66 -24.71 -20.92
C ASP A 280 -10.07 -23.22 -20.95
N HIS A 281 -10.42 -22.71 -22.12
CA HIS A 281 -10.67 -21.26 -22.33
C HIS A 281 -11.93 -20.73 -21.64
N ASN A 282 -12.84 -21.60 -21.20
CA ASN A 282 -14.11 -21.27 -20.58
C ASN A 282 -14.10 -21.36 -19.04
N ARG A 283 -12.95 -21.66 -18.42
CA ARG A 283 -12.78 -21.69 -16.95
C ARG A 283 -12.67 -20.28 -16.37
N ASP A 284 -13.80 -19.58 -16.31
CA ASP A 284 -13.91 -18.18 -15.89
C ASP A 284 -14.67 -17.98 -14.56
N VAL A 285 -15.14 -19.03 -13.88
CA VAL A 285 -15.80 -18.92 -12.58
C VAL A 285 -14.77 -18.83 -11.44
N CYS A 286 -14.94 -17.85 -10.56
CA CYS A 286 -14.17 -17.70 -9.33
C CYS A 286 -15.10 -17.82 -8.12
N LEU A 287 -14.92 -18.86 -7.31
CA LEU A 287 -15.61 -19.01 -6.04
C LEU A 287 -14.93 -18.13 -4.99
N ILE A 288 -15.72 -17.35 -4.24
CA ILE A 288 -15.19 -16.43 -3.22
C ILE A 288 -16.08 -16.48 -1.97
N PRO A 289 -15.54 -16.78 -0.78
CA PRO A 289 -16.29 -16.72 0.47
C PRO A 289 -16.89 -15.34 0.74
N ALA A 290 -18.09 -15.29 1.32
CA ALA A 290 -18.73 -14.05 1.73
C ALA A 290 -17.87 -13.21 2.70
N SER A 291 -17.05 -13.88 3.51
CA SER A 291 -16.12 -13.27 4.46
C SER A 291 -14.87 -12.65 3.81
N ALA A 292 -14.54 -12.99 2.57
CA ALA A 292 -13.31 -12.55 1.91
C ALA A 292 -13.18 -11.02 1.88
N HIS A 293 -11.94 -10.52 1.86
CA HIS A 293 -11.66 -9.10 1.70
C HIS A 293 -12.27 -8.56 0.40
N GLY A 294 -12.63 -7.26 0.40
CA GLY A 294 -13.33 -6.65 -0.75
C GLY A 294 -12.46 -6.56 -2.01
N THR A 295 -11.14 -6.67 -1.88
CA THR A 295 -10.19 -6.74 -3.00
C THR A 295 -10.39 -8.04 -3.78
N ASN A 296 -10.62 -9.18 -3.14
CA ASN A 296 -10.74 -10.49 -3.80
C ASN A 296 -11.79 -10.47 -4.93
N PRO A 297 -13.06 -10.12 -4.68
CA PRO A 297 -14.07 -10.05 -5.74
C PRO A 297 -13.80 -8.93 -6.76
N ALA A 298 -13.21 -7.80 -6.36
CA ALA A 298 -12.83 -6.75 -7.30
C ALA A 298 -11.71 -7.20 -8.26
N SER A 299 -10.70 -7.89 -7.73
CA SER A 299 -9.57 -8.46 -8.48
C SER A 299 -10.04 -9.56 -9.44
N ALA A 300 -10.97 -10.42 -9.02
CA ALA A 300 -11.56 -11.44 -9.87
C ALA A 300 -12.33 -10.86 -11.05
N VAL A 301 -13.18 -9.85 -10.83
CA VAL A 301 -13.88 -9.15 -11.92
C VAL A 301 -12.87 -8.45 -12.85
N MET A 302 -11.85 -7.79 -12.30
CA MET A 302 -10.80 -7.14 -13.09
C MET A 302 -10.02 -8.15 -13.95
N ALA A 303 -9.80 -9.38 -13.45
CA ALA A 303 -9.19 -10.48 -14.20
C ALA A 303 -10.12 -11.11 -15.26
N GLY A 304 -11.38 -10.66 -15.34
CA GLY A 304 -12.39 -11.14 -16.27
C GLY A 304 -13.10 -12.41 -15.81
N MET A 305 -13.08 -12.72 -14.51
CA MET A 305 -13.77 -13.87 -13.92
C MET A 305 -15.19 -13.52 -13.46
N LYS A 306 -16.08 -14.51 -13.45
CA LYS A 306 -17.42 -14.46 -12.87
C LYS A 306 -17.35 -14.86 -11.40
N VAL A 307 -17.63 -13.92 -10.52
CA VAL A 307 -17.63 -14.15 -9.06
C VAL A 307 -18.91 -14.87 -8.65
N ILE A 308 -18.75 -15.99 -7.95
CA ILE A 308 -19.83 -16.72 -7.27
C ILE A 308 -19.50 -16.76 -5.78
N VAL A 309 -20.44 -16.28 -4.96
CA VAL A 309 -20.23 -16.19 -3.51
C VAL A 309 -20.45 -17.56 -2.87
N VAL A 310 -19.55 -17.94 -1.98
CA VAL A 310 -19.69 -19.12 -1.11
C VAL A 310 -20.12 -18.65 0.28
N ASP A 311 -21.24 -19.18 0.76
CA ASP A 311 -21.77 -18.79 2.07
C ASP A 311 -20.88 -19.27 3.22
N CYS A 312 -20.96 -18.56 4.34
CA CYS A 312 -20.38 -18.97 5.62
C CYS A 312 -21.46 -19.60 6.52
N ASP A 313 -21.05 -20.49 7.43
CA ASP A 313 -21.92 -21.02 8.48
C ASP A 313 -22.16 -19.98 9.60
N GLU A 314 -23.03 -20.30 10.56
CA GLU A 314 -23.35 -19.42 11.70
C GLU A 314 -22.13 -19.11 12.60
N LYS A 315 -21.09 -19.94 12.53
CA LYS A 315 -19.82 -19.77 13.26
C LYS A 315 -18.78 -19.02 12.43
N GLY A 316 -19.15 -18.50 11.27
CA GLY A 316 -18.29 -17.72 10.39
C GLY A 316 -17.30 -18.54 9.57
N ASN A 317 -17.41 -19.87 9.54
CA ASN A 317 -16.55 -20.72 8.72
C ASN A 317 -17.09 -20.82 7.30
N ILE A 318 -16.24 -21.11 6.31
CA ILE A 318 -16.69 -21.42 4.95
C ILE A 318 -17.55 -22.68 4.97
N ASN A 319 -18.75 -22.61 4.40
CA ASN A 319 -19.64 -23.77 4.31
C ASN A 319 -19.12 -24.76 3.24
N LEU A 320 -18.52 -25.86 3.69
CA LEU A 320 -17.92 -26.89 2.82
C LEU A 320 -18.95 -27.55 1.89
N ASP A 321 -20.17 -27.80 2.36
CA ASP A 321 -21.22 -28.41 1.54
C ASP A 321 -21.67 -27.45 0.42
N CYS A 322 -21.80 -26.16 0.74
CA CYS A 322 -22.05 -25.10 -0.24
C CYS A 322 -20.92 -25.02 -1.27
N LEU A 323 -19.67 -25.01 -0.81
CA LEU A 323 -18.48 -25.01 -1.67
C LEU A 323 -18.48 -26.21 -2.63
N ALA A 324 -18.70 -27.42 -2.11
CA ALA A 324 -18.73 -28.65 -2.91
C ALA A 324 -19.87 -28.66 -3.92
N SER A 325 -21.05 -28.16 -3.55
CA SER A 325 -22.18 -28.02 -4.47
C SER A 325 -21.87 -27.06 -5.61
N LEU A 326 -21.33 -25.87 -5.29
CA LEU A 326 -20.98 -24.86 -6.29
C LEU A 326 -19.82 -25.30 -7.18
N ALA A 327 -18.79 -25.95 -6.63
CA ALA A 327 -17.69 -26.49 -7.40
C ALA A 327 -18.17 -27.56 -8.40
N LYS A 328 -19.11 -28.41 -7.98
CA LYS A 328 -19.73 -29.42 -8.85
C LYS A 328 -20.64 -28.79 -9.91
N GLU A 329 -21.44 -27.80 -9.55
CA GLU A 329 -22.29 -27.06 -10.48
C GLU A 329 -21.47 -26.37 -11.57
N HIS A 330 -20.35 -25.77 -11.19
CA HIS A 330 -19.46 -25.03 -12.08
C HIS A 330 -18.28 -25.86 -12.60
N LYS A 331 -18.29 -27.19 -12.49
CA LYS A 331 -17.13 -28.04 -12.85
C LYS A 331 -16.52 -27.79 -14.24
N ASP A 332 -17.36 -27.43 -15.21
CA ASP A 332 -16.97 -27.23 -16.62
C ASP A 332 -16.42 -25.81 -16.88
N ASN A 333 -16.59 -24.89 -15.93
CA ASN A 333 -16.14 -23.49 -16.02
C ASN A 333 -15.45 -22.97 -14.75
N LEU A 334 -15.16 -23.83 -13.77
CA LEU A 334 -14.47 -23.49 -12.52
C LEU A 334 -13.01 -23.14 -12.83
N GLY A 335 -12.67 -21.86 -12.67
CA GLY A 335 -11.33 -21.34 -12.85
C GLY A 335 -10.55 -21.26 -11.55
N ALA A 336 -11.13 -20.63 -10.52
CA ALA A 336 -10.42 -20.37 -9.27
C ALA A 336 -11.32 -20.45 -8.03
N PHE A 337 -10.69 -20.64 -6.88
CA PHE A 337 -11.24 -20.41 -5.55
C PHE A 337 -10.30 -19.49 -4.78
N MET A 338 -10.80 -18.36 -4.28
CA MET A 338 -10.02 -17.45 -3.45
C MET A 338 -10.34 -17.68 -1.98
N ILE A 339 -9.32 -17.99 -1.17
CA ILE A 339 -9.44 -18.14 0.28
C ILE A 339 -8.48 -17.23 1.02
N THR A 340 -8.83 -16.82 2.23
CA THR A 340 -7.89 -16.22 3.18
C THR A 340 -7.67 -17.21 4.31
N TYR A 341 -6.41 -17.46 4.68
CA TYR A 341 -6.08 -18.40 5.76
C TYR A 341 -5.05 -17.78 6.72
N PRO A 342 -5.30 -17.76 8.05
CA PRO A 342 -6.62 -17.90 8.68
C PRO A 342 -7.62 -16.89 8.08
N SER A 343 -8.92 -17.17 8.20
CA SER A 343 -9.95 -16.36 7.58
C SER A 343 -9.92 -14.91 8.09
N THR A 344 -10.61 -14.02 7.39
CA THR A 344 -10.84 -12.62 7.82
C THR A 344 -11.62 -12.51 9.13
N HIS A 345 -12.19 -13.61 9.62
CA HIS A 345 -12.79 -13.68 10.96
C HIS A 345 -11.76 -13.95 12.07
N GLY A 346 -10.48 -14.11 11.71
CA GLY A 346 -9.40 -14.40 12.65
C GLY A 346 -9.39 -15.85 13.14
N VAL A 347 -9.96 -16.80 12.39
CA VAL A 347 -10.05 -18.22 12.79
C VAL A 347 -9.36 -19.15 11.78
N PHE A 348 -8.75 -20.22 12.29
CA PHE A 348 -8.19 -21.29 11.47
C PHE A 348 -9.28 -22.30 11.10
N GLU A 349 -9.51 -22.45 9.79
CA GLU A 349 -10.45 -23.42 9.21
C GLU A 349 -9.89 -24.85 9.31
N GLU A 350 -10.54 -25.70 10.10
CA GLU A 350 -10.09 -27.10 10.35
C GLU A 350 -10.06 -27.95 9.06
N GLU A 351 -10.96 -27.65 8.13
CA GLU A 351 -11.22 -28.45 6.92
C GLU A 351 -10.61 -27.81 5.66
N VAL A 352 -9.69 -26.85 5.79
CA VAL A 352 -9.12 -26.08 4.66
C VAL A 352 -8.55 -26.97 3.55
N ARG A 353 -7.88 -28.07 3.91
CA ARG A 353 -7.33 -29.02 2.92
C ARG A 353 -8.41 -29.72 2.11
N LYS A 354 -9.52 -30.08 2.75
CA LYS A 354 -10.67 -30.71 2.06
C LYS A 354 -11.36 -29.71 1.13
N MET A 355 -11.46 -28.43 1.52
CA MET A 355 -11.96 -27.38 0.64
C MET A 355 -11.10 -27.27 -0.63
N ILE A 356 -9.78 -27.32 -0.48
CA ILE A 356 -8.82 -27.29 -1.58
C ILE A 356 -8.93 -28.54 -2.46
N ASP A 357 -8.97 -29.73 -1.86
CA ASP A 357 -9.14 -31.00 -2.57
C ASP A 357 -10.40 -31.00 -3.45
N VAL A 358 -11.51 -30.46 -2.95
CA VAL A 358 -12.77 -30.30 -3.71
C VAL A 358 -12.58 -29.42 -4.93
N ILE A 359 -11.86 -28.29 -4.82
CA ILE A 359 -11.62 -27.40 -5.96
C ILE A 359 -10.75 -28.06 -7.01
N HIS A 360 -9.69 -28.76 -6.57
CA HIS A 360 -8.81 -29.50 -7.47
C HIS A 360 -9.53 -30.67 -8.15
N GLU A 361 -10.44 -31.37 -7.47
CA GLU A 361 -11.27 -32.44 -8.04
C GLU A 361 -12.07 -31.95 -9.26
N TYR A 362 -12.60 -30.72 -9.21
CA TYR A 362 -13.37 -30.12 -10.30
C TYR A 362 -12.51 -29.26 -11.27
N GLY A 363 -11.18 -29.38 -11.19
CA GLY A 363 -10.22 -28.77 -12.12
C GLY A 363 -9.95 -27.29 -11.91
N GLY A 364 -10.41 -26.70 -10.80
CA GLY A 364 -10.09 -25.34 -10.41
C GLY A 364 -8.67 -25.18 -9.88
N GLN A 365 -8.26 -23.93 -9.64
CA GLN A 365 -7.03 -23.57 -8.94
C GLN A 365 -7.36 -22.81 -7.65
N VAL A 366 -6.49 -22.91 -6.65
CA VAL A 366 -6.67 -22.26 -5.36
C VAL A 366 -5.72 -21.08 -5.23
N TYR A 367 -6.31 -19.91 -5.10
CA TYR A 367 -5.62 -18.68 -4.72
C TYR A 367 -5.77 -18.46 -3.21
N MET A 368 -4.65 -18.36 -2.49
CA MET A 368 -4.64 -17.94 -1.10
C MET A 368 -4.27 -16.46 -0.98
N ASP A 369 -5.18 -15.68 -0.41
CA ASP A 369 -4.87 -14.36 0.13
C ASP A 369 -3.98 -14.51 1.37
N GLY A 370 -2.71 -14.10 1.22
CA GLY A 370 -1.69 -14.19 2.26
C GLY A 370 -1.57 -12.92 3.12
N ALA A 371 -2.57 -12.03 3.13
CA ALA A 371 -2.60 -10.90 4.05
C ALA A 371 -2.45 -11.31 5.52
N ASN A 372 -2.96 -12.50 5.88
CA ASN A 372 -2.97 -13.04 7.24
C ASN A 372 -1.77 -13.97 7.52
N MET A 373 -0.70 -13.91 6.72
CA MET A 373 0.50 -14.75 6.90
C MET A 373 1.20 -14.53 8.25
N ASN A 374 0.94 -13.42 8.97
CA ASN A 374 1.52 -13.21 10.30
C ASN A 374 1.10 -14.29 11.32
N ALA A 375 -0.02 -14.99 11.07
CA ALA A 375 -0.46 -16.14 11.84
C ALA A 375 0.12 -17.49 11.37
N GLN A 376 0.88 -17.52 10.27
CA GLN A 376 1.36 -18.75 9.64
C GLN A 376 2.88 -18.95 9.70
N VAL A 377 3.67 -17.88 9.49
CA VAL A 377 5.13 -17.98 9.28
C VAL A 377 5.81 -18.85 10.35
N GLY A 378 6.46 -19.93 9.90
CA GLY A 378 7.17 -20.87 10.76
C GLY A 378 6.31 -21.90 11.49
N LEU A 379 4.99 -21.84 11.39
CA LEU A 379 4.04 -22.83 11.95
C LEU A 379 3.38 -23.69 10.87
N THR A 380 2.98 -23.06 9.77
CA THR A 380 2.40 -23.69 8.57
C THR A 380 2.70 -22.82 7.34
N ASN A 381 2.25 -23.22 6.16
CA ASN A 381 2.40 -22.40 4.95
C ASN A 381 1.36 -22.73 3.88
N PRO A 382 1.14 -21.82 2.90
CA PRO A 382 0.17 -22.02 1.82
C PRO A 382 0.37 -23.31 1.01
N ALA A 383 1.61 -23.72 0.72
CA ALA A 383 1.85 -24.94 -0.05
C ALA A 383 1.44 -26.22 0.71
N VAL A 384 1.67 -26.27 2.02
CA VAL A 384 1.28 -27.40 2.89
C VAL A 384 -0.24 -27.54 2.99
N ILE A 385 -0.98 -26.43 2.99
CA ILE A 385 -2.44 -26.50 2.94
C ILE A 385 -2.97 -26.85 1.54
N GLY A 386 -2.16 -26.68 0.49
CA GLY A 386 -2.45 -27.07 -0.89
C GLY A 386 -2.85 -25.92 -1.82
N ALA A 387 -2.58 -24.67 -1.47
CA ALA A 387 -2.82 -23.55 -2.38
C ALA A 387 -1.89 -23.61 -3.60
N ASP A 388 -2.32 -23.08 -4.75
CA ASP A 388 -1.51 -23.05 -5.99
C ASP A 388 -0.76 -21.72 -6.15
N VAL A 389 -1.34 -20.63 -5.66
CA VAL A 389 -0.76 -19.28 -5.71
C VAL A 389 -1.15 -18.49 -4.46
N CYS A 390 -0.24 -17.67 -3.97
CA CYS A 390 -0.47 -16.78 -2.84
C CYS A 390 0.17 -15.42 -3.08
N HIS A 391 -0.51 -14.32 -2.80
CA HIS A 391 0.21 -13.05 -2.62
C HIS A 391 0.62 -12.83 -1.17
N LEU A 392 1.67 -12.06 -0.94
CA LEU A 392 2.09 -11.65 0.41
C LEU A 392 2.00 -10.13 0.55
N ASN A 393 1.42 -9.63 1.63
CA ASN A 393 1.54 -8.21 1.95
C ASN A 393 2.85 -7.95 2.71
N LEU A 394 3.90 -7.55 2.01
CA LEU A 394 5.18 -7.20 2.66
C LEU A 394 5.04 -6.03 3.64
N HIS A 395 4.07 -5.15 3.39
CA HIS A 395 3.68 -4.00 4.22
C HIS A 395 2.73 -4.33 5.37
N LYS A 396 2.49 -5.62 5.60
CA LYS A 396 1.81 -6.14 6.79
C LYS A 396 2.77 -7.08 7.51
N THR A 397 2.93 -8.30 6.97
CA THR A 397 3.68 -9.38 7.62
C THR A 397 5.19 -9.13 7.67
N PHE A 398 5.77 -8.41 6.71
CA PHE A 398 7.23 -8.30 6.52
C PHE A 398 7.76 -6.85 6.63
N ALA A 399 7.15 -6.09 7.55
CA ALA A 399 7.66 -4.83 8.11
C ALA A 399 7.81 -3.62 7.17
N ILE A 400 7.42 -3.67 5.89
CA ILE A 400 7.31 -2.43 5.08
C ILE A 400 6.31 -1.48 5.77
N PRO A 401 6.64 -0.18 5.94
CA PRO A 401 5.77 0.74 6.67
C PRO A 401 4.48 1.04 5.91
N HIS A 402 3.37 1.14 6.65
CA HIS A 402 2.06 1.43 6.09
C HIS A 402 1.96 2.81 5.43
N GLY A 403 2.82 3.76 5.79
CA GLY A 403 2.98 5.06 5.11
C GLY A 403 1.73 5.94 5.04
N GLY A 404 0.75 5.73 5.93
CA GLY A 404 -0.55 6.41 5.87
C GLY A 404 -1.47 5.95 4.73
N GLY A 405 -1.21 4.77 4.15
CA GLY A 405 -1.96 4.21 3.01
C GLY A 405 -1.10 3.80 1.81
N GLY A 406 0.19 3.59 2.01
CA GLY A 406 1.16 3.17 1.00
C GLY A 406 2.52 3.87 1.18
N PRO A 407 3.63 3.22 0.78
CA PRO A 407 3.70 2.20 -0.25
C PRO A 407 3.38 0.77 0.23
N GLY A 408 3.08 -0.10 -0.73
CA GLY A 408 3.01 -1.55 -0.51
C GLY A 408 3.88 -2.31 -1.51
N MET A 409 4.02 -3.61 -1.26
CA MET A 409 4.49 -4.63 -2.20
C MET A 409 3.64 -5.88 -1.98
N GLY A 410 3.29 -6.55 -3.09
CA GLY A 410 2.41 -7.72 -3.11
C GLY A 410 2.96 -8.86 -3.95
N PRO A 411 4.18 -9.35 -3.71
CA PRO A 411 4.75 -10.43 -4.50
C PRO A 411 3.83 -11.65 -4.47
N ILE A 412 3.76 -12.36 -5.59
CA ILE A 412 3.07 -13.65 -5.68
C ILE A 412 4.07 -14.79 -5.60
N ALA A 413 3.71 -15.81 -4.84
CA ALA A 413 4.39 -17.09 -4.74
C ALA A 413 3.52 -18.15 -5.42
N VAL A 414 4.10 -19.00 -6.26
CA VAL A 414 3.34 -19.95 -7.10
C VAL A 414 3.92 -21.36 -7.05
N ALA A 415 3.04 -22.35 -7.19
CA ALA A 415 3.40 -23.75 -7.40
C ALA A 415 4.05 -23.96 -8.79
N GLY A 416 4.82 -25.04 -8.93
CA GLY A 416 5.67 -25.31 -10.09
C GLY A 416 4.96 -25.23 -11.45
N HIS A 417 3.70 -25.70 -11.53
CA HIS A 417 2.93 -25.67 -12.78
C HIS A 417 2.48 -24.27 -13.21
N LEU A 418 2.59 -23.26 -12.35
CA LEU A 418 2.25 -21.87 -12.65
C LEU A 418 3.47 -20.99 -12.97
N VAL A 419 4.69 -21.48 -12.73
CA VAL A 419 5.95 -20.71 -12.87
C VAL A 419 6.12 -20.14 -14.27
N GLU A 420 5.77 -20.92 -15.30
CA GLU A 420 5.96 -20.50 -16.70
C GLU A 420 5.08 -19.31 -17.12
N PHE A 421 4.04 -18.97 -16.34
CA PHE A 421 3.11 -17.88 -16.64
C PHE A 421 3.37 -16.61 -15.82
N LEU A 422 4.37 -16.61 -14.92
CA LEU A 422 4.73 -15.43 -14.13
C LEU A 422 5.01 -14.21 -15.03
N PRO A 423 4.65 -12.98 -14.57
CA PRO A 423 4.62 -11.80 -15.44
C PRO A 423 5.99 -11.40 -15.99
N ALA A 424 6.03 -11.12 -17.30
CA ALA A 424 7.20 -10.67 -18.02
C ALA A 424 7.15 -9.16 -18.29
N HIS A 425 8.30 -8.48 -18.22
CA HIS A 425 8.41 -7.04 -18.47
C HIS A 425 9.05 -6.76 -19.84
N PRO A 426 8.52 -5.80 -20.64
CA PRO A 426 8.96 -5.58 -22.03
C PRO A 426 10.35 -4.97 -22.17
N VAL A 427 10.89 -4.34 -21.12
CA VAL A 427 12.21 -3.66 -21.16
C VAL A 427 13.32 -4.53 -20.58
N ILE A 428 13.05 -5.20 -19.46
CA ILE A 428 14.00 -6.04 -18.73
C ILE A 428 13.33 -7.41 -18.62
N ALA A 429 13.98 -8.45 -19.12
CA ALA A 429 13.40 -9.79 -19.11
C ALA A 429 13.17 -10.28 -17.66
N THR A 430 11.94 -10.66 -17.35
CA THR A 430 11.50 -11.27 -16.09
C THR A 430 10.42 -12.31 -16.39
N GLY A 431 9.96 -13.04 -15.37
CA GLY A 431 8.81 -13.94 -15.49
C GLY A 431 9.14 -15.28 -16.13
N GLY A 432 8.09 -16.00 -16.53
CA GLY A 432 8.20 -17.32 -17.15
C GLY A 432 8.26 -17.29 -18.69
N ILE A 433 8.56 -18.44 -19.29
CA ILE A 433 8.67 -18.58 -20.77
C ILE A 433 7.37 -18.27 -21.52
N ASN A 434 6.23 -18.45 -20.87
CA ASN A 434 4.87 -18.13 -21.35
C ASN A 434 4.26 -17.02 -20.48
N GLY A 435 5.11 -16.12 -19.97
CA GLY A 435 4.76 -15.12 -18.99
C GLY A 435 3.65 -14.18 -19.45
N ILE A 436 2.73 -13.89 -18.53
CA ILE A 436 1.69 -12.89 -18.78
C ILE A 436 2.31 -11.50 -18.97
N PRO A 437 1.58 -10.54 -19.59
CA PRO A 437 2.08 -9.17 -19.72
C PRO A 437 2.36 -8.49 -18.37
N ALA A 438 3.18 -7.43 -18.42
CA ALA A 438 3.55 -6.66 -17.24
C ALA A 438 2.33 -6.11 -16.49
N VAL A 439 2.33 -6.28 -15.16
CA VAL A 439 1.28 -5.82 -14.23
C VAL A 439 1.70 -4.55 -13.47
N SER A 440 2.93 -4.08 -13.67
CA SER A 440 3.48 -2.88 -13.04
C SER A 440 4.45 -2.20 -14.00
N GLY A 441 4.71 -0.90 -13.77
CA GLY A 441 5.57 -0.09 -14.65
C GLY A 441 7.08 -0.41 -14.57
N SER A 442 7.49 -1.28 -13.65
CA SER A 442 8.87 -1.73 -13.45
C SER A 442 8.92 -3.25 -13.27
N PRO A 443 10.04 -3.91 -13.62
CA PRO A 443 10.19 -5.36 -13.58
C PRO A 443 10.01 -6.00 -12.19
N TRP A 444 10.35 -5.27 -11.12
CA TRP A 444 10.25 -5.74 -9.72
C TRP A 444 9.47 -4.77 -8.83
N GLY A 445 8.48 -4.07 -9.41
CA GLY A 445 7.64 -3.13 -8.66
C GLY A 445 8.46 -2.03 -7.96
N SER A 446 8.17 -1.79 -6.69
CA SER A 446 8.90 -0.85 -5.84
C SER A 446 10.15 -1.51 -5.23
N ALA A 447 11.18 -1.75 -6.05
CA ALA A 447 12.34 -2.56 -5.65
C ALA A 447 13.09 -2.03 -4.41
N SER A 448 13.20 -0.71 -4.23
CA SER A 448 13.94 -0.10 -3.10
C SER A 448 13.41 -0.50 -1.72
N ILE A 449 12.09 -0.70 -1.59
CA ILE A 449 11.48 -1.09 -0.31
C ILE A 449 11.53 -2.59 -0.04
N LEU A 450 12.00 -3.42 -0.99
CA LEU A 450 12.27 -4.85 -0.74
C LEU A 450 13.42 -5.04 0.26
N THR A 451 14.30 -4.05 0.38
CA THR A 451 15.40 -4.03 1.35
C THR A 451 14.92 -4.18 2.79
N ILE A 452 13.73 -3.66 3.10
CA ILE A 452 13.10 -3.71 4.43
C ILE A 452 12.75 -5.15 4.81
N SER A 453 11.96 -5.82 3.96
CA SER A 453 11.54 -7.21 4.21
C SER A 453 12.72 -8.18 4.19
N HIS A 454 13.71 -7.92 3.33
CA HIS A 454 14.97 -8.64 3.34
C HIS A 454 15.68 -8.48 4.70
N ALA A 455 15.86 -7.25 5.18
CA ALA A 455 16.48 -7.00 6.49
C ALA A 455 15.71 -7.67 7.63
N TYR A 456 14.39 -7.54 7.69
CA TYR A 456 13.54 -8.18 8.70
C TYR A 456 13.76 -9.69 8.74
N ILE A 457 13.67 -10.37 7.59
CA ILE A 457 13.83 -11.83 7.50
C ILE A 457 15.25 -12.25 7.92
N LYS A 458 16.29 -11.56 7.44
CA LYS A 458 17.68 -11.91 7.78
C LYS A 458 18.00 -11.66 9.26
N LEU A 459 17.47 -10.61 9.86
CA LEU A 459 17.69 -10.28 11.27
C LEU A 459 16.93 -11.22 12.21
N MET A 460 15.70 -11.59 11.85
CA MET A 460 14.87 -12.48 12.67
C MET A 460 15.33 -13.95 12.56
N GLY A 461 15.73 -14.38 11.36
CA GLY A 461 15.98 -15.79 11.06
C GLY A 461 14.73 -16.68 11.24
N GLY A 462 14.85 -17.98 10.96
CA GLY A 462 13.70 -18.89 11.03
C GLY A 462 13.07 -19.00 12.44
N GLU A 463 13.91 -19.05 13.48
CA GLU A 463 13.43 -19.13 14.87
C GLU A 463 12.72 -17.85 15.30
N GLY A 464 13.29 -16.68 15.00
CA GLY A 464 12.69 -15.39 15.35
C GLY A 464 11.38 -15.17 14.61
N LEU A 465 11.30 -15.50 13.32
CA LEU A 465 10.07 -15.42 12.54
C LEU A 465 8.97 -16.33 13.12
N THR A 466 9.32 -17.57 13.48
CA THR A 466 8.39 -18.50 14.14
C THR A 466 7.92 -17.97 15.49
N TYR A 467 8.82 -17.37 16.27
CA TYR A 467 8.50 -16.79 17.57
C TYR A 467 7.58 -15.57 17.44
N ALA A 468 7.81 -14.71 16.45
CA ALA A 468 6.95 -13.58 16.12
C ALA A 468 5.51 -14.04 15.87
N THR A 469 5.30 -15.05 15.01
CA THR A 469 3.96 -15.60 14.76
C THR A 469 3.31 -16.17 16.03
N LYS A 470 4.05 -16.90 16.87
CA LYS A 470 3.53 -17.39 18.16
C LYS A 470 3.08 -16.24 19.07
N MET A 471 3.86 -15.17 19.15
CA MET A 471 3.55 -13.99 19.97
C MET A 471 2.36 -13.21 19.42
N ALA A 472 2.20 -13.08 18.11
CA ALA A 472 1.03 -12.45 17.51
C ALA A 472 -0.27 -13.20 17.89
N ILE A 473 -0.26 -14.54 17.79
CA ILE A 473 -1.40 -15.39 18.20
C ILE A 473 -1.63 -15.31 19.72
N LEU A 474 -0.57 -15.35 20.52
CA LEU A 474 -0.66 -15.24 21.98
C LEU A 474 -1.28 -13.90 22.40
N ASN A 475 -0.80 -12.78 21.85
CA ASN A 475 -1.28 -11.45 22.17
C ASN A 475 -2.77 -11.30 21.82
N ALA A 476 -3.20 -11.80 20.67
CA ALA A 476 -4.61 -11.78 20.28
C ALA A 476 -5.49 -12.60 21.24
N ASN A 477 -5.05 -13.81 21.61
CA ASN A 477 -5.79 -14.65 22.55
C ASN A 477 -5.76 -14.10 23.99
N TYR A 478 -4.70 -13.41 24.38
CA TYR A 478 -4.63 -12.69 25.66
C TYR A 478 -5.69 -11.59 25.72
N LEU A 479 -5.79 -10.76 24.68
CA LEU A 479 -6.84 -9.75 24.58
C LEU A 479 -8.25 -10.39 24.56
N ALA A 480 -8.45 -11.45 23.77
CA ALA A 480 -9.72 -12.15 23.66
C ALA A 480 -10.20 -12.71 25.01
N SER A 481 -9.28 -13.32 25.77
CA SER A 481 -9.58 -13.85 27.10
C SER A 481 -9.85 -12.75 28.11
N SER A 482 -9.13 -11.63 28.04
CA SER A 482 -9.22 -10.55 29.02
C SER A 482 -10.45 -9.66 28.83
N LEU A 483 -10.97 -9.56 27.60
CA LEU A 483 -12.16 -8.78 27.27
C LEU A 483 -13.47 -9.57 27.34
N GLY A 484 -13.40 -10.91 27.49
CA GLY A 484 -14.55 -11.80 27.33
C GLY A 484 -15.71 -11.58 28.31
N GLU A 485 -15.49 -10.89 29.44
CA GLU A 485 -16.58 -10.51 30.37
C GLU A 485 -17.33 -9.23 29.94
N HIS A 486 -16.83 -8.52 28.93
CA HIS A 486 -17.31 -7.17 28.55
C HIS A 486 -17.69 -7.07 27.07
N TYR A 487 -16.99 -7.81 26.21
CA TYR A 487 -17.26 -7.88 24.78
C TYR A 487 -17.25 -9.35 24.39
N ASP A 488 -18.33 -9.82 23.77
CA ASP A 488 -18.34 -11.16 23.20
C ASP A 488 -17.35 -11.21 22.03
N ILE A 489 -16.63 -12.33 21.92
CA ILE A 489 -15.77 -12.61 20.76
C ILE A 489 -16.62 -13.35 19.75
N LEU A 490 -16.89 -12.72 18.61
CA LEU A 490 -17.91 -13.18 17.66
C LEU A 490 -17.60 -14.56 17.06
N TYR A 491 -16.34 -14.80 16.71
CA TYR A 491 -15.89 -16.06 16.12
C TYR A 491 -14.68 -16.62 16.85
N LYS A 492 -14.68 -17.94 17.06
CA LYS A 492 -13.58 -18.69 17.68
C LYS A 492 -13.42 -20.01 16.94
N GLY A 493 -12.19 -20.50 16.86
CA GLY A 493 -11.89 -21.84 16.37
C GLY A 493 -12.49 -22.93 17.27
N LYS A 494 -12.43 -24.18 16.83
CA LYS A 494 -13.05 -25.34 17.49
C LYS A 494 -12.67 -25.50 18.97
N ASN A 495 -11.44 -25.14 19.33
CA ASN A 495 -10.92 -25.24 20.70
C ASN A 495 -11.10 -23.95 21.51
N GLY A 496 -11.86 -22.96 21.02
CA GLY A 496 -12.15 -21.71 21.72
C GLY A 496 -11.09 -20.62 21.58
N PHE A 497 -10.12 -20.78 20.68
CA PHE A 497 -9.04 -19.82 20.44
C PHE A 497 -9.22 -19.09 19.10
N VAL A 498 -8.65 -17.90 19.01
CA VAL A 498 -8.51 -17.13 17.76
C VAL A 498 -7.10 -17.30 17.18
N GLY A 499 -6.88 -16.82 15.96
CA GLY A 499 -5.55 -16.70 15.34
C GLY A 499 -4.82 -15.46 15.83
N HIS A 500 -4.30 -14.66 14.90
CA HIS A 500 -3.61 -13.39 15.20
C HIS A 500 -4.54 -12.18 15.43
N GLU A 501 -5.84 -12.33 15.20
CA GLU A 501 -6.83 -11.25 15.29
C GLU A 501 -8.18 -11.79 15.78
N MET A 502 -9.08 -10.91 16.20
CA MET A 502 -10.40 -11.26 16.73
C MET A 502 -11.45 -10.19 16.41
N ILE A 503 -12.74 -10.57 16.43
CA ILE A 503 -13.86 -9.64 16.25
C ILE A 503 -14.61 -9.48 17.58
N LEU A 504 -14.72 -8.24 18.03
CA LEU A 504 -15.53 -7.84 19.18
C LEU A 504 -16.98 -7.56 18.73
N GLU A 505 -17.93 -8.27 19.33
CA GLU A 505 -19.36 -8.04 19.11
C GLU A 505 -19.78 -6.71 19.75
N CYS A 506 -20.17 -5.74 18.92
CA CYS A 506 -20.59 -4.41 19.36
C CYS A 506 -22.07 -4.12 19.06
N ARG A 507 -22.75 -4.95 18.26
CA ARG A 507 -24.13 -4.71 17.80
C ARG A 507 -25.12 -4.71 18.96
N ASN A 508 -24.87 -5.56 19.96
CA ASN A 508 -25.69 -5.67 21.17
C ASN A 508 -25.81 -4.34 21.93
N PHE A 509 -24.83 -3.43 21.81
CA PHE A 509 -24.86 -2.14 22.49
C PHE A 509 -25.84 -1.14 21.87
N LYS A 510 -26.29 -1.38 20.62
CA LYS A 510 -27.27 -0.52 19.95
C LYS A 510 -28.63 -0.62 20.62
N GLU A 511 -29.10 -1.82 20.88
CA GLU A 511 -30.37 -2.05 21.59
C GLU A 511 -30.24 -1.70 23.09
N LEU A 512 -29.07 -1.96 23.67
CA LEU A 512 -28.84 -1.82 25.11
C LEU A 512 -28.66 -0.36 25.58
N ALA A 513 -27.99 0.49 24.80
CA ALA A 513 -27.67 1.88 25.18
C ALA A 513 -27.68 2.87 24.00
N ASN A 514 -28.20 2.48 22.84
CA ASN A 514 -28.11 3.27 21.60
C ASN A 514 -26.67 3.61 21.19
N ILE A 515 -25.71 2.76 21.55
CA ILE A 515 -24.28 2.92 21.23
C ILE A 515 -23.91 2.06 20.04
N THR A 516 -23.04 2.58 19.17
CA THR A 516 -22.52 1.89 17.98
C THR A 516 -21.02 1.66 18.11
N GLU A 517 -20.48 0.76 17.29
CA GLU A 517 -19.04 0.56 17.12
C GLU A 517 -18.32 1.86 16.71
N ALA A 518 -18.98 2.74 15.97
CA ALA A 518 -18.45 4.06 15.62
C ALA A 518 -18.28 4.97 16.84
N ASP A 519 -19.21 4.94 17.80
CA ASP A 519 -19.09 5.69 19.05
C ASP A 519 -17.90 5.17 19.89
N ILE A 520 -17.73 3.85 19.97
CA ILE A 520 -16.60 3.22 20.65
C ILE A 520 -15.28 3.61 19.98
N ALA A 521 -15.23 3.56 18.64
CA ALA A 521 -14.06 3.92 17.84
C ALA A 521 -13.64 5.38 18.05
N LYS A 522 -14.60 6.31 18.09
CA LYS A 522 -14.29 7.72 18.38
C LYS A 522 -13.89 7.93 19.83
N ARG A 523 -14.52 7.20 20.77
CA ARG A 523 -14.20 7.30 22.18
C ARG A 523 -12.80 6.81 22.50
N LEU A 524 -12.30 5.77 21.82
CA LEU A 524 -10.91 5.30 21.96
C LEU A 524 -9.86 6.40 21.69
N MET A 525 -10.17 7.39 20.84
CA MET A 525 -9.28 8.53 20.60
C MET A 525 -9.02 9.34 21.87
N ASP A 526 -10.03 9.47 22.75
CA ASP A 526 -9.89 10.18 24.02
C ASP A 526 -9.00 9.42 25.02
N PHE A 527 -8.89 8.09 24.86
CA PHE A 527 -8.00 7.21 25.62
C PHE A 527 -6.59 7.11 25.02
N GLY A 528 -6.33 7.81 23.91
CA GLY A 528 -5.03 7.81 23.24
C GLY A 528 -4.81 6.63 22.30
N PHE A 529 -5.86 6.02 21.78
CA PHE A 529 -5.78 4.90 20.83
C PHE A 529 -6.41 5.25 19.47
N HIS A 530 -5.80 4.75 18.40
CA HIS A 530 -6.50 4.58 17.14
C HIS A 530 -7.50 3.43 17.28
N ALA A 531 -8.67 3.54 16.63
CA ALA A 531 -9.65 2.47 16.65
C ALA A 531 -9.15 1.21 15.92
N PRO A 532 -9.60 0.02 16.31
CA PRO A 532 -9.48 -1.19 15.50
C PRO A 532 -10.23 -1.06 14.17
N THR A 533 -10.11 -2.09 13.32
CA THR A 533 -10.80 -2.11 12.03
C THR A 533 -12.31 -2.08 12.24
N LEU A 534 -12.97 -1.13 11.59
CA LEU A 534 -14.36 -0.76 11.88
C LEU A 534 -15.31 -1.41 10.87
N SER A 535 -16.33 -2.12 11.34
CA SER A 535 -17.45 -2.61 10.52
C SER A 535 -17.06 -3.50 9.32
N PHE A 536 -15.90 -4.15 9.40
CA PHE A 536 -15.42 -5.15 8.44
C PHE A 536 -14.69 -6.27 9.22
N PRO A 537 -14.84 -7.56 8.83
CA PRO A 537 -15.72 -8.09 7.77
C PRO A 537 -17.21 -8.13 8.14
N VAL A 538 -17.54 -7.95 9.42
CA VAL A 538 -18.93 -7.90 9.90
C VAL A 538 -19.32 -6.47 10.20
N HIS A 539 -20.45 -6.03 9.64
CA HIS A 539 -20.99 -4.69 9.91
C HIS A 539 -21.42 -4.56 11.37
N GLY A 540 -21.08 -3.44 12.02
CA GLY A 540 -21.44 -3.17 13.40
C GLY A 540 -20.47 -3.73 14.45
N THR A 541 -19.28 -4.18 14.04
CA THR A 541 -18.28 -4.80 14.95
C THR A 541 -16.91 -4.09 14.86
N LEU A 542 -15.99 -4.46 15.76
CA LEU A 542 -14.58 -4.04 15.74
C LEU A 542 -13.66 -5.25 15.59
N MET A 543 -12.75 -5.22 14.62
CA MET A 543 -11.75 -6.28 14.42
C MET A 543 -10.36 -5.82 14.89
N VAL A 544 -9.81 -6.57 15.84
CA VAL A 544 -8.63 -6.22 16.65
C VAL A 544 -7.47 -7.16 16.34
N GLU A 545 -6.33 -6.61 15.92
CA GLU A 545 -5.07 -7.32 15.73
C GLU A 545 -3.94 -6.58 16.47
N PRO A 546 -3.37 -7.14 17.56
CA PRO A 546 -2.33 -6.46 18.33
C PRO A 546 -0.91 -6.62 17.76
N THR A 547 -0.67 -7.64 16.94
CA THR A 547 0.66 -8.08 16.49
C THR A 547 1.58 -8.54 17.64
N GLU A 548 2.74 -9.05 17.28
CA GLU A 548 3.79 -9.49 18.19
C GLU A 548 4.65 -8.35 18.77
N SER A 549 4.58 -7.16 18.17
CA SER A 549 5.48 -6.05 18.51
C SER A 549 5.06 -5.28 19.76
N GLU A 550 3.81 -5.45 20.19
CA GLU A 550 3.24 -4.72 21.30
C GLU A 550 3.54 -5.39 22.64
N SER A 551 3.99 -4.58 23.59
CA SER A 551 4.31 -5.05 24.94
C SER A 551 3.04 -5.41 25.72
N LEU A 552 3.15 -6.32 26.68
CA LEU A 552 2.05 -6.65 27.60
C LEU A 552 1.43 -5.41 28.24
N GLY A 553 2.25 -4.43 28.64
CA GLY A 553 1.76 -3.18 29.23
C GLY A 553 0.94 -2.31 28.28
N GLU A 554 1.16 -2.39 26.96
CA GLU A 554 0.32 -1.71 25.96
C GLU A 554 -1.00 -2.46 25.75
N LEU A 555 -0.96 -3.80 25.71
CA LEU A 555 -2.16 -4.64 25.67
C LEU A 555 -3.08 -4.37 26.88
N ASP A 556 -2.50 -4.26 28.07
CA ASP A 556 -3.24 -3.97 29.31
C ASP A 556 -3.86 -2.56 29.32
N ARG A 557 -3.18 -1.57 28.71
CA ARG A 557 -3.76 -0.22 28.51
C ARG A 557 -4.97 -0.27 27.58
N PHE A 558 -4.87 -1.04 26.49
CA PHE A 558 -5.97 -1.21 25.54
C PHE A 558 -7.16 -1.94 26.18
N ILE A 559 -6.91 -3.01 26.94
CA ILE A 559 -7.94 -3.70 27.74
C ILE A 559 -8.62 -2.72 28.69
N SER A 560 -7.83 -1.98 29.47
CA SER A 560 -8.34 -1.01 30.45
C SER A 560 -9.18 0.09 29.79
N ALA A 561 -8.81 0.54 28.59
CA ALA A 561 -9.60 1.51 27.81
C ALA A 561 -10.96 0.92 27.38
N LEU A 562 -10.97 -0.29 26.81
CA LEU A 562 -12.21 -0.95 26.39
C LEU A 562 -13.13 -1.30 27.57
N VAL A 563 -12.56 -1.72 28.71
CA VAL A 563 -13.28 -1.95 29.97
C VAL A 563 -13.94 -0.66 30.47
N ALA A 564 -13.20 0.45 30.45
CA ALA A 564 -13.73 1.76 30.85
C ALA A 564 -14.84 2.22 29.90
N ILE A 565 -14.69 2.02 28.59
CA ILE A 565 -15.73 2.31 27.61
C ILE A 565 -16.97 1.43 27.84
N HIS A 566 -16.80 0.13 28.09
CA HIS A 566 -17.93 -0.76 28.40
C HIS A 566 -18.68 -0.29 29.65
N LYS A 567 -17.97 0.19 30.67
CA LYS A 567 -18.58 0.82 31.85
C LYS A 567 -19.39 2.08 31.48
N GLU A 568 -18.88 2.95 30.60
CA GLU A 568 -19.64 4.12 30.11
C GLU A 568 -20.93 3.69 29.39
N ILE A 569 -20.89 2.60 28.61
CA ILE A 569 -22.09 2.02 27.97
C ILE A 569 -23.09 1.53 29.03
N MET A 570 -22.61 0.82 30.06
CA MET A 570 -23.46 0.35 31.16
C MET A 570 -24.03 1.49 32.01
N ASP A 571 -23.31 2.59 32.18
CA ASP A 571 -23.82 3.77 32.88
C ASP A 571 -24.98 4.42 32.11
N ILE A 572 -24.96 4.43 30.77
CA ILE A 572 -26.10 4.85 29.94
C ILE A 572 -27.28 3.88 30.13
N LYS A 573 -27.05 2.56 30.00
CA LYS A 573 -28.08 1.52 30.20
C LYS A 573 -28.78 1.67 31.56
N ASN A 574 -28.00 1.94 32.61
CA ASN A 574 -28.49 2.03 33.98
C ASN A 574 -29.03 3.42 34.36
N GLY A 575 -29.15 4.36 33.40
CA GLY A 575 -29.69 5.70 33.64
C GLY A 575 -28.79 6.62 34.47
N LYS A 576 -27.48 6.34 34.56
CA LYS A 576 -26.48 7.16 35.26
C LYS A 576 -25.81 8.20 34.36
N SER A 577 -25.93 8.06 33.04
CA SER A 577 -25.43 9.00 32.05
C SER A 577 -26.56 9.31 31.05
N ASP A 578 -26.61 10.55 30.56
CA ASP A 578 -27.62 10.96 29.58
C ASP A 578 -27.43 10.14 28.28
N PRO A 579 -28.48 9.57 27.69
CA PRO A 579 -28.37 8.72 26.50
C PRO A 579 -27.92 9.47 25.23
N ASN A 580 -28.06 10.79 25.19
CA ASN A 580 -27.76 11.63 24.04
C ASN A 580 -26.58 12.59 24.28
N ASP A 581 -26.33 12.99 25.53
CA ASP A 581 -25.23 13.89 25.90
C ASP A 581 -24.24 13.21 26.88
N ASN A 582 -23.37 12.37 26.33
CA ASN A 582 -22.41 11.57 27.07
C ASN A 582 -21.05 11.50 26.34
N PRO A 583 -19.99 11.04 27.02
CA PRO A 583 -18.67 11.00 26.41
C PRO A 583 -18.58 10.17 25.12
N LEU A 584 -19.36 9.08 25.00
CA LEU A 584 -19.38 8.24 23.80
C LEU A 584 -19.97 8.97 22.60
N LYS A 585 -21.09 9.66 22.77
CA LYS A 585 -21.78 10.40 21.69
C LYS A 585 -21.03 11.66 21.24
N ASN A 586 -20.37 12.34 22.16
CA ASN A 586 -19.67 13.59 21.88
C ASN A 586 -18.19 13.39 21.51
N SER A 587 -17.67 12.16 21.64
CA SER A 587 -16.31 11.84 21.22
C SER A 587 -16.08 12.04 19.71
N PRO A 588 -14.86 12.41 19.28
CA PRO A 588 -13.70 12.71 20.12
C PRO A 588 -13.71 14.14 20.67
N HIS A 589 -13.12 14.34 21.85
CA HIS A 589 -13.07 15.64 22.52
C HIS A 589 -11.77 16.39 22.18
N THR A 590 -11.91 17.57 21.56
CA THR A 590 -10.74 18.34 21.10
C THR A 590 -10.10 19.15 22.22
N GLN A 591 -8.83 19.56 22.02
CA GLN A 591 -8.17 20.48 22.94
C GLN A 591 -8.98 21.77 23.11
N LEU A 592 -9.46 22.35 22.01
CA LEU A 592 -10.22 23.59 22.03
C LEU A 592 -11.50 23.44 22.86
N GLU A 593 -12.27 22.39 22.61
CA GLU A 593 -13.51 22.08 23.33
C GLU A 593 -13.29 21.95 24.85
N VAL A 594 -12.29 21.18 25.27
CA VAL A 594 -11.99 20.94 26.69
C VAL A 594 -11.49 22.21 27.40
N THR A 595 -10.87 23.13 26.66
CA THR A 595 -10.36 24.40 27.19
C THR A 595 -11.34 25.57 27.11
N ARG A 596 -12.57 25.37 26.60
CA ARG A 596 -13.59 26.42 26.57
C ARG A 596 -13.91 26.95 27.96
N ASP A 597 -14.40 28.19 28.06
CA ASP A 597 -14.87 28.73 29.33
C ASP A 597 -16.16 28.04 29.78
N ASP A 598 -17.08 27.83 28.84
CA ASP A 598 -18.32 27.10 29.02
C ASP A 598 -18.13 25.58 28.86
N TRP A 599 -18.81 24.78 29.68
CA TRP A 599 -18.85 23.32 29.54
C TRP A 599 -20.29 22.83 29.73
N PRO A 600 -21.08 22.71 28.64
CA PRO A 600 -22.51 22.44 28.71
C PRO A 600 -22.86 20.95 28.85
N HIS A 601 -21.90 20.09 29.22
CA HIS A 601 -22.10 18.65 29.30
C HIS A 601 -22.34 18.17 30.75
N PRO A 602 -23.12 17.11 30.95
CA PRO A 602 -23.41 16.55 32.28
C PRO A 602 -22.26 15.67 32.84
N TYR A 603 -21.17 15.51 32.11
CA TYR A 603 -19.95 14.82 32.52
C TYR A 603 -18.77 15.79 32.63
N THR A 604 -17.70 15.41 33.31
CA THR A 604 -16.58 16.33 33.56
C THR A 604 -15.61 16.40 32.38
N ARG A 605 -14.90 17.53 32.24
CA ARG A 605 -13.74 17.66 31.33
C ARG A 605 -12.68 16.59 31.56
N LYS A 606 -12.47 16.19 32.83
CA LYS A 606 -11.55 15.11 33.17
C LYS A 606 -12.01 13.79 32.58
N GLN A 607 -13.29 13.45 32.72
CA GLN A 607 -13.87 12.26 32.09
C GLN A 607 -13.77 12.33 30.56
N ALA A 608 -13.94 13.50 29.96
CA ALA A 608 -13.80 13.69 28.52
C ALA A 608 -12.37 13.43 28.02
N ALA A 609 -11.37 14.11 28.60
CA ALA A 609 -10.02 14.19 28.03
C ALA A 609 -8.97 13.31 28.71
N PHE A 610 -9.18 12.94 29.98
CA PHE A 610 -8.21 12.19 30.80
C PHE A 610 -8.92 11.05 31.55
N PRO A 611 -9.55 10.10 30.82
CA PRO A 611 -10.37 9.07 31.44
C PRO A 611 -9.55 8.06 32.27
N LEU A 612 -8.26 7.89 31.97
CA LEU A 612 -7.35 6.98 32.69
C LEU A 612 -5.98 7.64 32.93
N LYS A 613 -5.25 7.15 33.94
CA LYS A 613 -4.06 7.81 34.48
C LYS A 613 -2.94 8.03 33.46
N TRP A 614 -2.65 7.07 32.58
CA TRP A 614 -1.58 7.22 31.59
C TRP A 614 -1.90 8.28 30.52
N VAL A 615 -3.20 8.57 30.30
CA VAL A 615 -3.62 9.61 29.38
C VAL A 615 -3.21 11.00 29.90
N GLU A 616 -3.09 11.18 31.22
CA GLU A 616 -2.57 12.41 31.83
C GLU A 616 -1.08 12.61 31.53
N GLU A 617 -0.30 11.52 31.45
CA GLU A 617 1.15 11.55 31.23
C GLU A 617 1.51 11.87 29.76
N ASN A 618 0.79 11.27 28.81
CA ASN A 618 1.08 11.41 27.38
C ASN A 618 -0.19 11.63 26.56
N LYS A 619 -0.86 12.78 26.75
CA LYS A 619 -2.11 13.11 26.05
C LYS A 619 -1.86 13.38 24.56
N PHE A 620 -2.40 12.51 23.71
CA PHE A 620 -2.62 12.82 22.30
C PHE A 620 -3.98 13.54 22.12
N TRP A 621 -3.99 14.65 21.40
CA TRP A 621 -5.20 15.47 21.21
C TRP A 621 -5.82 15.23 19.84
N PRO A 622 -7.10 14.82 19.76
CA PRO A 622 -7.86 14.87 18.52
C PRO A 622 -7.88 16.30 17.96
N ALA A 623 -7.42 16.47 16.72
CA ALA A 623 -7.26 17.79 16.10
C ALA A 623 -8.60 18.43 15.71
N VAL A 624 -9.65 17.63 15.52
CA VAL A 624 -11.01 18.05 15.17
C VAL A 624 -12.02 17.15 15.89
N GLY A 625 -13.25 17.64 16.06
CA GLY A 625 -14.36 16.85 16.59
C GLY A 625 -14.85 15.82 15.57
N ARG A 626 -15.97 15.14 15.89
CA ARG A 626 -16.55 14.12 15.01
C ARG A 626 -16.88 14.70 13.63
N VAL A 627 -16.36 14.05 12.58
CA VAL A 627 -16.59 14.47 11.19
C VAL A 627 -18.01 14.09 10.76
N ASP A 628 -18.67 14.96 10.00
CA ASP A 628 -19.94 14.66 9.33
C ASP A 628 -19.67 14.02 7.96
N ASP A 629 -19.79 12.70 7.93
CA ASP A 629 -19.55 11.92 6.72
C ASP A 629 -20.51 12.31 5.59
N ALA A 630 -21.80 12.38 5.88
CA ALA A 630 -22.82 12.60 4.85
C ALA A 630 -22.78 14.02 4.27
N TYR A 631 -22.41 15.03 5.08
CA TYR A 631 -22.24 16.40 4.58
C TYR A 631 -21.12 16.49 3.54
N GLY A 632 -19.98 15.85 3.78
CA GLY A 632 -18.82 15.89 2.88
C GLY A 632 -19.13 15.29 1.49
N ASP A 633 -19.89 14.19 1.45
CA ASP A 633 -20.27 13.56 0.18
C ASP A 633 -21.33 14.36 -0.60
N ARG A 634 -22.24 15.05 0.09
CA ARG A 634 -23.23 15.95 -0.54
C ARG A 634 -22.63 17.27 -1.02
N ASN A 635 -21.55 17.73 -0.38
CA ASN A 635 -20.90 19.01 -0.65
C ASN A 635 -19.43 18.78 -1.02
N LEU A 636 -19.22 18.03 -2.10
CA LEU A 636 -17.91 17.53 -2.48
C LEU A 636 -16.93 18.66 -2.82
N VAL A 637 -15.89 18.81 -2.00
CA VAL A 637 -14.76 19.73 -2.23
C VAL A 637 -13.46 18.95 -2.09
N CYS A 638 -12.78 18.71 -3.21
CA CYS A 638 -11.55 17.90 -3.27
C CYS A 638 -10.28 18.73 -3.56
N THR A 639 -10.35 20.05 -3.34
CA THR A 639 -9.23 20.99 -3.41
C THR A 639 -9.06 21.70 -2.06
N CYS A 640 -7.91 22.33 -1.81
CA CYS A 640 -7.57 22.86 -0.49
C CYS A 640 -8.57 23.86 0.12
N LEU A 641 -9.34 24.60 -0.68
CA LEU A 641 -10.48 25.41 -0.23
C LEU A 641 -11.68 25.21 -1.19
N PRO A 642 -12.91 25.55 -0.76
CA PRO A 642 -14.07 25.64 -1.64
C PRO A 642 -13.90 26.75 -2.68
N THR A 643 -14.49 26.59 -3.86
CA THR A 643 -14.41 27.53 -4.98
C THR A 643 -14.77 28.97 -4.59
N ASP A 644 -15.74 29.13 -3.68
CA ASP A 644 -16.20 30.44 -3.21
C ASP A 644 -15.20 31.15 -2.29
N ALA A 645 -14.28 30.43 -1.62
CA ALA A 645 -13.20 31.04 -0.85
C ALA A 645 -12.11 31.68 -1.74
N TYR A 646 -12.15 31.41 -3.05
CA TYR A 646 -11.26 32.00 -4.06
C TYR A 646 -11.89 33.14 -4.87
N LYS A 647 -13.20 33.40 -4.71
CA LYS A 647 -13.84 34.58 -5.28
C LYS A 647 -13.43 35.79 -4.44
N LYS A 648 -12.37 36.49 -4.88
CA LYS A 648 -12.09 37.87 -4.46
C LYS A 648 -13.06 38.83 -5.13
#